data_AF-A0A2T7PN09-F1
#
_entry.id   AF-A0A2T7PN09-F1
#
_cell.length_a   1.000
_cell.length_b   1.000
_cell.length_c   1.000
_cell.angle_alpha   90.00
_cell.angle_beta   90.00
_cell.angle_gamma   90.00
#
_symmetry.space_group_name_H-M   'P 1'
#
loop_
_entity.id
_entity.type
_entity.pdbx_description
1 polymer ?
#
loop_
_entity_poly.entity_id
_entity_poly.type
_entity_poly.pdbx_seq_one_letter_code
_entity_poly.pdbx_strand_id
1 'polypeptide(L)'
;MKAIAQATGRTVEKLKADVQEKGDLGLVAENSRSNQRMMFAPPKLTVPGVFSKLKEIALMTGNAVMAKKIEKIKGMFVACRLSEARYLIRSLGGKLRIGLAEQSVLTALGHAAFLTPLCQDFPPKVLDAGKGMAADVLKKKLEEAAMIIKTTYCELPNYESVISSLLEHGLEELPKHCKLTPGIPLKPMLAHPTKGVSEVLRRFENMDFSCEYKYDGERAQIHVLEDGQIHVYSRNSEDNTSKYPTSSSACPGCWDQNKPFRIRRQLLRDNFQEVEGEFVFAKSMISSNTEEIEDFLEESIKGNCEGLMVKSLDVDATYEIAKRSHSWLKLKKDYVEGVGDTLDVVVIGGYIGTGKRTGKYGGFLLACYDDDNEEFQSICKIGTGFKDEDLDKHSEFFKDHIIPHPRPYYRWDSAVEPDHWFEAVQVWEIKAADLSISPTHKAAMGLVDDTKGISLRFPRFIRIRDDKKPEEATSAAQQGKLTEALDILLSLEKQTRTASDTHSTGKILMAVVKCCFEAKNWDALNENIVLLTKKRGQIKQAVTKMIQEACTYVEKTPNLDIKLKLIDTLRTVTAGKIYVEIERARLTRTLAKIKEDAGKISEAADILQELQVETFGSMERKEKVDFILEQMRLCLAKKDYIRTQIISKKVSNKFFEEQGTMDLKLKFYQLMIELDEHEGSYLEISKHYRAIYETPQIKENKDKMKEALKCVVLYLVLAPYDNEQSDLIHRVKEDKNLEQLPVYRDLLKCFTTPELIQWKLLCQNFEAELKTGSAASPPTHVFNLKQENGVKRWADLKSRVVEHVSLDYIDETEEFLSTLVVGGTVAAKMDRLAGVVQFAQHKDPSDILNDWAASLGQLMGLLNKTNHLINKEEMIHFLH
;
A
#
# COMPACT_ATOMS: atom_id res chain seq x y z
N MET A 1 37.65 28.61 9.15
CA MET A 1 38.90 27.83 9.26
C MET A 1 39.89 28.13 8.14
N LYS A 2 39.57 27.92 6.85
CA LYS A 2 40.51 28.22 5.73
C LYS A 2 41.13 29.62 5.78
N ALA A 3 40.35 30.66 6.05
CA ALA A 3 40.85 32.03 6.19
C ALA A 3 41.86 32.19 7.34
N ILE A 4 41.66 31.50 8.47
CA ILE A 4 42.59 31.51 9.62
C ILE A 4 43.86 30.73 9.26
N ALA A 5 43.73 29.56 8.63
CA ALA A 5 44.86 28.76 8.16
C ALA A 5 45.78 29.59 7.25
N GLN A 6 45.21 30.21 6.21
CA GLN A 6 45.95 31.07 5.28
C GLN A 6 46.53 32.32 5.95
N ALA A 7 45.81 32.94 6.90
CA ALA A 7 46.31 34.10 7.61
C ALA A 7 47.48 33.76 8.54
N THR A 8 47.42 32.58 9.19
CA THR A 8 48.33 32.19 10.29
C THR A 8 49.46 31.24 9.85
N GLY A 9 49.41 30.73 8.63
CA GLY A 9 50.34 29.71 8.13
C GLY A 9 50.10 28.32 8.75
N ARG A 10 49.01 28.12 9.50
CA ARG A 10 48.65 26.82 10.10
C ARG A 10 47.88 25.95 9.12
N THR A 11 47.99 24.63 9.25
CA THR A 11 47.15 23.69 8.50
C THR A 11 45.72 23.65 9.05
N VAL A 12 44.75 23.25 8.22
CA VAL A 12 43.33 23.19 8.62
C VAL A 12 43.12 22.08 9.65
N GLU A 13 43.86 20.99 9.53
CA GLU A 13 43.83 19.81 10.39
C GLU A 13 44.24 20.19 11.81
N LYS A 14 45.33 20.94 11.96
CA LYS A 14 45.79 21.42 13.27
C LYS A 14 44.80 22.41 13.88
N LEU A 15 44.16 23.26 13.07
CA LEU A 15 43.10 24.14 13.56
C LEU A 15 41.86 23.36 14.02
N LYS A 16 41.49 22.27 13.33
CA LYS A 16 40.38 21.40 13.76
C LYS A 16 40.68 20.76 15.11
N ALA A 17 41.89 20.21 15.30
CA ALA A 17 42.31 19.62 16.57
C ALA A 17 42.26 20.63 17.73
N ASP A 18 42.83 21.82 17.55
CA ASP A 18 42.76 22.90 18.56
C ASP A 18 41.31 23.32 18.87
N VAL A 19 40.41 23.31 17.88
CA VAL A 19 38.99 23.64 18.07
C VAL A 19 38.27 22.56 18.85
N GLN A 20 38.61 21.31 18.63
CA GLN A 20 38.05 20.17 19.35
C GLN A 20 38.45 20.22 20.84
N GLU A 21 39.71 20.55 21.12
CA GLU A 21 40.21 20.72 22.50
C GLU A 21 39.60 21.95 23.20
N LYS A 22 39.62 23.12 22.54
CA LYS A 22 39.16 24.38 23.15
C LYS A 22 37.65 24.62 23.05
N GLY A 23 36.94 23.85 22.23
CA GLY A 23 35.51 24.00 21.95
C GLY A 23 35.10 25.33 21.30
N ASP A 24 36.06 26.15 20.82
CA ASP A 24 35.82 27.51 20.32
C ASP A 24 36.85 27.97 19.28
N LEU A 25 36.41 28.12 18.03
CA LEU A 25 37.25 28.63 16.94
C LEU A 25 37.73 30.07 17.17
N GLY A 26 36.97 30.91 17.88
CA GLY A 26 37.39 32.27 18.20
C GLY A 26 38.61 32.30 19.13
N LEU A 27 38.65 31.43 20.15
CA LEU A 27 39.80 31.32 21.04
C LEU A 27 41.05 30.78 20.32
N VAL A 28 40.85 29.82 19.41
CA VAL A 28 41.95 29.31 18.56
C VAL A 28 42.47 30.42 17.64
N ALA A 29 41.58 31.23 17.09
CA ALA A 29 41.93 32.31 16.18
C ALA A 29 42.68 33.44 16.89
N GLU A 30 42.23 33.87 18.06
CA GLU A 30 42.94 34.85 18.90
C GLU A 30 44.33 34.36 19.29
N ASN A 31 44.46 33.14 19.81
CA ASN A 31 45.76 32.58 20.17
C ASN A 31 46.70 32.49 18.94
N SER A 32 46.16 32.07 17.79
CA SER A 32 46.93 31.99 16.56
C SER A 32 47.35 33.38 16.07
N ARG A 33 46.51 34.40 16.27
CA ARG A 33 46.80 35.79 15.89
C ARG A 33 47.85 36.42 16.79
N SER A 34 47.77 36.20 18.10
CA SER A 34 48.73 36.71 19.10
C SER A 34 50.14 36.21 18.88
N ASN A 35 50.30 35.02 18.29
CA ASN A 35 51.61 34.44 17.97
C ASN A 35 52.25 35.00 16.69
N GLN A 36 51.54 35.81 15.91
CA GLN A 36 52.08 36.39 14.67
C GLN A 36 52.70 37.77 14.91
N ARG A 37 54.03 37.85 14.76
CA ARG A 37 54.75 39.14 14.65
C ARG A 37 54.57 39.73 13.26
N MET A 38 54.20 41.01 13.19
CA MET A 38 54.11 41.76 11.93
C MET A 38 55.15 42.87 11.90
N MET A 39 55.76 43.09 10.74
CA MET A 39 56.72 44.19 10.51
C MET A 39 56.02 45.55 10.41
N PHE A 40 54.78 45.59 9.88
CA PHE A 40 53.93 46.78 9.82
C PHE A 40 52.52 46.45 10.28
N ALA A 41 51.97 47.25 11.19
CA ALA A 41 50.61 47.07 11.69
C ALA A 41 49.61 47.81 10.79
N PRO A 42 48.56 47.13 10.27
CA PRO A 42 47.50 47.82 9.54
C PRO A 42 46.68 48.75 10.47
N PRO A 43 45.89 49.67 9.88
CA PRO A 43 44.99 50.54 10.64
C PRO A 43 44.07 49.76 11.58
N LYS A 44 43.74 50.38 12.72
CA LYS A 44 42.78 49.81 13.69
C LYS A 44 41.43 49.57 13.02
N LEU A 45 40.78 48.48 13.38
CA LEU A 45 39.42 48.20 12.93
C LEU A 45 38.45 49.23 13.54
N THR A 46 37.45 49.64 12.76
CA THR A 46 36.34 50.48 13.21
C THR A 46 35.04 49.70 13.08
N VAL A 47 34.07 49.95 13.96
CA VAL A 47 32.76 49.26 13.91
C VAL A 47 32.07 49.42 12.54
N PRO A 48 31.97 50.63 11.95
CA PRO A 48 31.39 50.78 10.62
C PRO A 48 32.17 50.03 9.53
N GLY A 49 33.51 50.03 9.62
CA GLY A 49 34.35 49.33 8.65
C GLY A 49 34.21 47.81 8.73
N VAL A 50 34.09 47.24 9.93
CA VAL A 50 33.83 45.81 10.12
C VAL A 50 32.42 45.45 9.63
N PHE A 51 31.40 46.22 10.01
CA PHE A 51 30.02 45.98 9.60
C PHE A 51 29.86 46.03 8.08
N SER A 52 30.41 47.06 7.43
CA SER A 52 30.41 47.20 5.96
C SER A 52 31.06 45.99 5.28
N LYS A 53 32.24 45.56 5.72
CA LYS A 53 32.92 44.38 5.17
C LYS A 53 32.14 43.09 5.38
N LEU A 54 31.48 42.91 6.53
CA LEU A 54 30.61 41.76 6.78
C LEU A 54 29.37 41.78 5.88
N LYS A 55 28.75 42.96 5.67
CA LYS A 55 27.63 43.15 4.74
C LYS A 55 28.04 42.83 3.30
N GLU A 56 29.21 43.31 2.86
CA GLU A 56 29.77 42.94 1.56
C GLU A 56 29.96 41.42 1.42
N ILE A 57 30.52 40.75 2.44
CA ILE A 57 30.68 39.29 2.45
C ILE A 57 29.33 38.58 2.34
N ALA A 58 28.27 39.10 2.96
CA ALA A 58 26.92 38.53 2.89
C ALA A 58 26.30 38.70 1.51
N LEU A 59 26.44 39.87 0.88
CA LEU A 59 25.83 40.21 -0.41
C LEU A 59 26.54 39.61 -1.63
N MET A 60 27.76 39.10 -1.49
CA MET A 60 28.50 38.48 -2.61
C MET A 60 27.89 37.15 -3.08
N THR A 61 27.57 37.07 -4.38
CA THR A 61 27.06 35.90 -5.11
C THR A 61 27.83 35.68 -6.43
N GLY A 62 27.79 34.45 -7.00
CA GLY A 62 28.44 34.10 -8.27
C GLY A 62 29.72 33.26 -8.18
N ASN A 63 30.36 33.03 -9.33
CA ASN A 63 31.55 32.16 -9.46
C ASN A 63 32.77 32.75 -8.74
N ALA A 64 33.57 31.87 -8.11
CA ALA A 64 34.78 32.21 -7.33
C ALA A 64 34.57 33.12 -6.10
N VAL A 65 33.33 33.35 -5.66
CA VAL A 65 33.03 34.20 -4.49
C VAL A 65 33.66 33.69 -3.19
N MET A 66 33.78 32.36 -3.00
CA MET A 66 34.36 31.80 -1.79
C MET A 66 35.82 32.26 -1.57
N ALA A 67 36.62 32.38 -2.64
CA ALA A 67 37.98 32.90 -2.54
C ALA A 67 37.98 34.39 -2.12
N LYS A 68 37.08 35.21 -2.69
CA LYS A 68 36.93 36.62 -2.33
C LYS A 68 36.47 36.81 -0.87
N LYS A 69 35.53 35.98 -0.40
CA LYS A 69 35.09 35.97 1.02
C LYS A 69 36.26 35.64 1.94
N ILE A 70 37.07 34.62 1.60
CA ILE A 70 38.27 34.25 2.36
C ILE A 70 39.27 35.41 2.43
N GLU A 71 39.55 36.08 1.31
CA GLU A 71 40.48 37.22 1.26
C GLU A 71 40.01 38.40 2.14
N LYS A 72 38.71 38.74 2.10
CA LYS A 72 38.17 39.81 2.97
C LYS A 72 38.24 39.44 4.46
N ILE A 73 37.91 38.20 4.82
CA ILE A 73 38.02 37.72 6.20
C ILE A 73 39.48 37.75 6.65
N LYS A 74 40.41 37.29 5.80
CA LYS A 74 41.86 37.34 6.06
C LYS A 74 42.32 38.78 6.31
N GLY A 75 41.92 39.72 5.46
CA GLY A 75 42.27 41.13 5.61
C GLY A 75 41.78 41.75 6.93
N MET A 76 40.55 41.44 7.36
CA MET A 76 40.07 41.87 8.68
C MET A 76 40.81 41.17 9.82
N PHE A 77 41.05 39.87 9.70
CA PHE A 77 41.71 39.07 10.72
C PHE A 77 43.16 39.51 10.97
N VAL A 78 43.91 39.85 9.92
CA VAL A 78 45.27 40.40 10.03
C VAL A 78 45.27 41.74 10.77
N ALA A 79 44.21 42.55 10.62
CA ALA A 79 44.08 43.82 11.33
C ALA A 79 43.59 43.71 12.78
N CYS A 80 43.08 42.54 13.19
CA CYS A 80 42.62 42.32 14.56
C CYS A 80 43.75 42.47 15.59
N ARG A 81 43.40 43.07 16.73
CA ARG A 81 44.24 43.24 17.92
C ARG A 81 43.55 42.61 19.13
N LEU A 82 44.32 42.01 20.02
CA LEU A 82 43.81 41.42 21.27
C LEU A 82 42.61 40.48 20.98
N SER A 83 41.49 40.71 21.65
CA SER A 83 40.28 39.90 21.55
C SER A 83 39.43 40.14 20.29
N GLU A 84 39.77 41.12 19.44
CA GLU A 84 39.00 41.40 18.20
C GLU A 84 38.90 40.16 17.31
N ALA A 85 40.00 39.39 17.21
CA ALA A 85 40.04 38.15 16.43
C ALA A 85 39.05 37.11 16.95
N ARG A 86 38.90 36.99 18.29
CA ARG A 86 37.95 36.09 18.93
C ARG A 86 36.53 36.42 18.50
N TYR A 87 36.12 37.68 18.64
CA TYR A 87 34.75 38.09 18.37
C TYR A 87 34.43 38.16 16.87
N LEU A 88 35.38 38.58 16.02
CA LEU A 88 35.20 38.55 14.56
C LEU A 88 34.91 37.13 14.06
N ILE A 89 35.70 36.14 14.50
CA ILE A 89 35.55 34.75 14.09
C ILE A 89 34.29 34.12 14.71
N ARG A 90 33.94 34.46 15.95
CA ARG A 90 32.67 34.05 16.56
C ARG A 90 31.45 34.61 15.82
N SER A 91 31.52 35.86 15.35
CA SER A 91 30.47 36.48 14.52
C SER A 91 30.32 35.76 13.17
N LEU A 92 31.43 35.52 12.47
CA LEU A 92 31.43 34.77 11.21
C LEU A 92 30.98 33.31 11.37
N GLY A 93 31.19 32.73 12.55
CA GLY A 93 30.70 31.39 12.90
C GLY A 93 29.25 31.36 13.41
N GLY A 94 28.56 32.50 13.48
CA GLY A 94 27.19 32.61 14.00
C GLY A 94 27.03 32.30 15.49
N LYS A 95 28.12 32.28 16.27
CA LYS A 95 28.15 31.84 17.67
C LYS A 95 28.93 32.83 18.54
N LEU A 96 28.33 33.99 18.84
CA LEU A 96 28.99 35.10 19.55
C LEU A 96 29.35 34.79 21.02
N ARG A 97 28.54 33.96 21.70
CA ARG A 97 28.81 33.41 23.05
C ARG A 97 29.08 34.48 24.14
N ILE A 98 28.34 35.59 24.11
CA ILE A 98 28.44 36.66 25.12
C ILE A 98 27.38 36.56 26.23
N GLY A 99 26.43 35.63 26.13
CA GLY A 99 25.34 35.48 27.10
C GLY A 99 24.24 36.55 27.00
N LEU A 100 24.40 37.51 26.09
CA LEU A 100 23.43 38.56 25.78
C LEU A 100 22.82 38.30 24.39
N ALA A 101 21.55 38.63 24.24
CA ALA A 101 20.79 38.47 22.99
C ALA A 101 19.93 39.73 22.74
N GLU A 102 19.06 39.66 21.73
CA GLU A 102 18.16 40.76 21.31
C GLU A 102 17.46 41.45 22.49
N GLN A 103 16.84 40.69 23.40
CA GLN A 103 16.12 41.26 24.55
C GLN A 103 17.01 42.07 25.50
N SER A 104 18.26 41.62 25.70
CA SER A 104 19.24 42.35 26.50
C SER A 104 19.68 43.63 25.80
N VAL A 105 19.85 43.58 24.47
CA VAL A 105 20.22 44.76 23.65
C VAL A 105 19.10 45.80 23.67
N LEU A 106 17.84 45.39 23.48
CA LEU A 106 16.69 46.30 23.53
C LEU A 106 16.52 46.94 24.92
N THR A 107 16.71 46.17 26.00
CA THR A 107 16.73 46.72 27.37
C THR A 107 17.87 47.73 27.54
N ALA A 108 19.09 47.39 27.12
CA ALA A 108 20.23 48.28 27.23
C ALA A 108 20.05 49.56 26.40
N LEU A 109 19.43 49.46 25.22
CA LEU A 109 19.10 50.60 24.38
C LEU A 109 18.07 51.52 25.05
N GLY A 110 17.01 50.98 25.64
CA GLY A 110 16.04 51.76 26.41
C GLY A 110 16.66 52.45 27.62
N HIS A 111 17.54 51.75 28.36
CA HIS A 111 18.29 52.35 29.46
C HIS A 111 19.22 53.47 28.97
N ALA A 112 19.95 53.26 27.87
CA ALA A 112 20.86 54.24 27.32
C ALA A 112 20.11 55.50 26.84
N ALA A 113 18.99 55.32 26.13
CA ALA A 113 18.15 56.42 25.65
C ALA A 113 17.52 57.23 26.78
N PHE A 114 17.21 56.59 27.92
CA PHE A 114 16.70 57.29 29.11
C PHE A 114 17.81 57.99 29.89
N LEU A 115 18.89 57.29 30.23
CA LEU A 115 19.99 57.83 31.05
C LEU A 115 20.74 58.94 30.33
N THR A 116 20.96 58.80 29.03
CA THR A 116 21.61 59.82 28.20
C THR A 116 20.64 60.23 27.09
N PRO A 117 19.72 61.17 27.36
CA PRO A 117 18.72 61.60 26.39
C PRO A 117 19.35 61.98 25.05
N LEU A 118 18.72 61.52 23.97
CA LEU A 118 19.17 61.82 22.61
C LEU A 118 18.73 63.24 22.21
N CYS A 119 19.12 63.69 21.01
CA CYS A 119 18.78 65.02 20.48
C CYS A 119 19.34 66.22 21.28
N GLN A 120 20.52 66.06 21.90
CA GLN A 120 21.24 67.14 22.58
C GLN A 120 22.39 67.67 21.71
N ASP A 121 22.61 68.98 21.71
CA ASP A 121 23.83 69.56 21.14
C ASP A 121 25.08 69.04 21.85
N PHE A 122 26.18 68.85 21.11
CA PHE A 122 27.45 68.45 21.71
C PHE A 122 28.20 69.67 22.28
N PRO A 123 28.69 69.63 23.53
CA PRO A 123 28.61 68.52 24.49
C PRO A 123 27.24 68.40 25.17
N PRO A 124 26.73 67.18 25.42
CA PRO A 124 25.40 66.97 25.98
C PRO A 124 25.30 67.58 27.39
N LYS A 125 24.20 68.32 27.64
CA LYS A 125 23.91 68.94 28.93
C LYS A 125 23.57 67.90 30.00
N VAL A 126 22.89 66.81 29.61
CA VAL A 126 22.49 65.69 30.48
C VAL A 126 23.23 64.44 30.04
N LEU A 127 24.20 64.01 30.85
CA LEU A 127 24.92 62.74 30.68
C LEU A 127 24.26 61.57 31.41
N ASP A 128 23.61 61.86 32.54
CA ASP A 128 22.90 60.90 33.38
C ASP A 128 21.63 61.53 33.97
N ALA A 129 20.49 61.26 33.34
CA ALA A 129 19.17 61.69 33.78
C ALA A 129 18.70 60.96 35.05
N GLY A 130 19.31 59.84 35.41
CA GLY A 130 19.01 59.11 36.65
C GLY A 130 19.69 59.70 37.88
N LYS A 131 20.68 60.60 37.69
CA LYS A 131 21.43 61.22 38.77
C LYS A 131 20.52 62.03 39.68
N GLY A 132 20.44 61.63 40.95
CA GLY A 132 19.60 62.27 41.97
C GLY A 132 18.20 61.66 42.13
N MET A 133 17.84 60.64 41.35
CA MET A 133 16.60 59.87 41.54
C MET A 133 16.77 58.81 42.64
N ALA A 134 15.70 58.54 43.39
CA ALA A 134 15.65 57.39 44.30
C ALA A 134 15.71 56.07 43.51
N ALA A 135 16.34 55.03 44.09
CA ALA A 135 16.60 53.77 43.40
C ALA A 135 15.33 53.09 42.85
N ASP A 136 14.24 53.09 43.61
CA ASP A 136 12.97 52.49 43.17
C ASP A 136 12.33 53.25 42.00
N VAL A 137 12.45 54.58 42.01
CA VAL A 137 11.93 55.45 40.94
C VAL A 137 12.76 55.25 39.66
N LEU A 138 14.08 55.21 39.79
CA LEU A 138 14.99 54.98 38.67
C LEU A 138 14.72 53.60 38.03
N LYS A 139 14.57 52.56 38.85
CA LYS A 139 14.25 51.21 38.37
C LYS A 139 12.94 51.21 37.56
N LYS A 140 11.88 51.82 38.07
CA LYS A 140 10.59 51.91 37.37
C LYS A 140 10.72 52.66 36.03
N LYS A 141 11.47 53.77 36.00
CA LYS A 141 11.70 54.55 34.78
C LYS A 141 12.50 53.78 33.72
N LEU A 142 13.52 53.02 34.14
CA LEU A 142 14.29 52.16 33.25
C LEU A 142 13.44 51.02 32.68
N GLU A 143 12.57 50.43 33.49
CA GLU A 143 11.61 49.41 33.04
C GLU A 143 10.60 49.97 32.03
N GLU A 144 10.04 51.15 32.27
CA GLU A 144 9.17 51.88 31.33
C GLU A 144 9.90 52.13 30.00
N ALA A 145 11.12 52.67 30.05
CA ALA A 145 11.93 52.96 28.87
C ALA A 145 12.28 51.72 28.05
N ALA A 146 12.69 50.64 28.72
CA ALA A 146 12.95 49.36 28.08
C ALA A 146 11.67 48.78 27.44
N MET A 147 10.50 48.97 28.07
CA MET A 147 9.23 48.48 27.56
C MET A 147 8.78 49.21 26.30
N ILE A 148 9.02 50.53 26.21
CA ILE A 148 8.76 51.32 25.00
C ILE A 148 9.57 50.77 23.83
N ILE A 149 10.91 50.69 23.96
CA ILE A 149 11.79 50.17 22.90
C ILE A 149 11.42 48.75 22.48
N LYS A 150 11.14 47.87 23.45
CA LYS A 150 10.75 46.49 23.17
C LYS A 150 9.44 46.40 22.41
N THR A 151 8.42 47.15 22.83
CA THR A 151 7.11 47.14 22.18
C THR A 151 7.21 47.69 20.77
N THR A 152 7.91 48.82 20.58
CA THR A 152 8.11 49.42 19.26
C THR A 152 8.91 48.53 18.32
N TYR A 153 10.02 47.92 18.79
CA TYR A 153 10.78 46.97 17.98
C TYR A 153 9.99 45.70 17.66
N CYS A 154 9.11 45.27 18.57
CA CYS A 154 8.22 44.15 18.31
C CYS A 154 7.27 44.46 17.13
N GLU A 155 6.64 45.64 17.13
CA GLU A 155 5.76 46.10 16.06
C GLU A 155 6.49 46.34 14.73
N LEU A 156 7.72 46.84 14.81
CA LEU A 156 8.56 47.16 13.67
C LEU A 156 10.00 46.64 13.92
N PRO A 157 10.29 45.35 13.68
CA PRO A 157 11.59 44.74 14.01
C PRO A 157 12.68 45.09 12.99
N ASN A 158 12.84 46.39 12.75
CA ASN A 158 13.85 47.00 11.89
C ASN A 158 14.67 48.00 12.72
N TYR A 159 15.92 47.65 12.99
CA TYR A 159 16.82 48.52 13.77
C TYR A 159 17.09 49.85 13.08
N GLU A 160 17.16 49.90 11.75
CA GLU A 160 17.47 51.13 11.03
C GLU A 160 16.34 52.16 11.19
N SER A 161 15.09 51.74 11.02
CA SER A 161 13.91 52.59 11.24
C SER A 161 13.79 53.02 12.70
N VAL A 162 13.87 52.06 13.64
CA VAL A 162 13.71 52.34 15.07
C VAL A 162 14.82 53.27 15.58
N ILE A 163 16.08 53.03 15.22
CA ILE A 163 17.20 53.88 15.66
C ILE A 163 17.13 55.27 15.03
N SER A 164 16.75 55.38 13.76
CA SER A 164 16.61 56.68 13.10
C SER A 164 15.53 57.53 13.78
N SER A 165 14.34 56.98 14.01
CA SER A 165 13.27 57.68 14.73
C SER A 165 13.63 57.98 16.18
N LEU A 166 14.36 57.08 16.85
CA LEU A 166 14.83 57.29 18.23
C LEU A 166 15.86 58.43 18.32
N LEU A 167 16.74 58.56 17.33
CA LEU A 167 17.74 59.63 17.23
C LEU A 167 17.13 60.98 16.83
N GLU A 168 15.99 60.98 16.14
CA GLU A 168 15.32 62.20 15.66
C GLU A 168 14.29 62.74 16.67
N HIS A 169 13.43 61.87 17.20
CA HIS A 169 12.28 62.25 18.02
C HIS A 169 12.40 61.86 19.50
N GLY A 170 13.40 61.06 19.87
CA GLY A 170 13.59 60.58 21.23
C GLY A 170 12.67 59.43 21.61
N LEU A 171 12.73 59.03 22.89
CA LEU A 171 12.11 57.80 23.38
C LEU A 171 10.58 57.86 23.49
N GLU A 172 10.02 58.99 23.95
CA GLU A 172 8.58 59.11 24.24
C GLU A 172 7.72 59.13 22.97
N GLU A 173 8.22 59.75 21.90
CA GLU A 173 7.50 59.86 20.62
C GLU A 173 7.70 58.61 19.74
N LEU A 174 8.63 57.72 20.08
CA LEU A 174 8.98 56.56 19.27
C LEU A 174 7.77 55.69 18.83
N PRO A 175 6.81 55.33 19.71
CA PRO A 175 5.64 54.52 19.31
C PRO A 175 4.70 55.22 18.32
N LYS A 176 4.76 56.55 18.21
CA LYS A 176 3.91 57.29 17.25
C LYS A 176 4.49 57.23 15.83
N HIS A 177 5.81 57.15 15.70
CA HIS A 177 6.53 57.15 14.42
C HIS A 177 6.84 55.75 13.89
N CYS A 178 7.00 54.76 14.77
CA CYS A 178 7.26 53.38 14.40
C CYS A 178 6.06 52.50 14.75
N LYS A 179 5.16 52.30 13.77
CA LYS A 179 3.97 51.45 13.89
C LYS A 179 4.09 50.21 13.00
N LEU A 180 3.26 49.22 13.29
CA LEU A 180 3.08 48.05 12.42
C LEU A 180 2.80 48.51 10.98
N THR A 181 3.60 48.01 10.05
CA THR A 181 3.53 48.39 8.62
C THR A 181 3.55 47.12 7.75
N PRO A 182 2.54 46.90 6.87
CA PRO A 182 2.59 45.83 5.88
C PRO A 182 3.89 45.85 5.07
N GLY A 183 4.43 44.68 4.73
CA GLY A 183 5.75 44.55 4.11
C GLY A 183 6.92 44.44 5.10
N ILE A 184 6.76 44.79 6.38
CA ILE A 184 7.78 44.53 7.41
C ILE A 184 7.26 43.45 8.36
N PRO A 185 7.96 42.29 8.49
CA PRO A 185 7.48 41.19 9.31
C PRO A 185 7.37 41.60 10.78
N LEU A 186 6.33 41.17 11.49
CA LEU A 186 6.25 41.34 12.95
C LEU A 186 6.70 40.06 13.66
N LYS A 187 7.21 40.19 14.90
CA LYS A 187 7.54 39.00 15.69
C LYS A 187 6.26 38.23 16.07
N PRO A 188 6.22 36.90 15.88
CA PRO A 188 5.02 36.15 16.20
C PRO A 188 4.74 36.06 17.70
N MET A 189 3.47 36.09 18.09
CA MET A 189 3.03 35.68 19.44
C MET A 189 3.35 34.20 19.68
N LEU A 190 3.84 33.88 20.88
CA LEU A 190 4.31 32.54 21.26
C LEU A 190 3.41 31.93 22.35
N ALA A 191 3.34 30.60 22.38
CA ALA A 191 2.51 29.86 23.35
C ALA A 191 3.33 29.13 24.42
N HIS A 192 2.77 29.09 25.64
CA HIS A 192 3.29 28.32 26.77
C HIS A 192 2.98 26.82 26.62
N PRO A 193 3.95 25.91 26.83
CA PRO A 193 3.65 24.47 26.89
C PRO A 193 2.81 24.14 28.12
N THR A 194 1.88 23.20 27.96
CA THR A 194 0.98 22.73 29.02
C THR A 194 0.96 21.20 29.03
N LYS A 195 0.94 20.61 30.22
CA LYS A 195 1.09 19.15 30.43
C LYS A 195 -0.22 18.35 30.39
N GLY A 196 -1.38 19.00 30.41
CA GLY A 196 -2.66 18.32 30.40
C GLY A 196 -3.84 19.28 30.36
N VAL A 197 -5.03 18.76 30.09
CA VAL A 197 -6.28 19.54 30.00
C VAL A 197 -6.61 20.19 31.35
N SER A 198 -6.37 19.51 32.47
CA SER A 198 -6.60 20.08 33.81
C SER A 198 -5.77 21.34 34.07
N GLU A 199 -4.54 21.41 33.55
CA GLU A 199 -3.70 22.61 33.66
C GLU A 199 -4.23 23.76 32.79
N VAL A 200 -4.80 23.45 31.61
CA VAL A 200 -5.50 24.43 30.76
C VAL A 200 -6.69 25.03 31.51
N LEU A 201 -7.56 24.19 32.08
CA LEU A 201 -8.76 24.63 32.78
C LEU A 201 -8.45 25.47 34.02
N ARG A 202 -7.43 25.06 34.80
CA ARG A 202 -6.93 25.87 35.92
C ARG A 202 -6.38 27.21 35.47
N ARG A 203 -5.78 27.29 34.28
CA ARG A 203 -5.17 28.53 33.77
C ARG A 203 -6.20 29.54 33.25
N PHE A 204 -7.26 29.03 32.63
CA PHE A 204 -8.34 29.83 32.05
C PHE A 204 -9.63 29.75 32.88
N GLU A 205 -9.50 29.57 34.19
CA GLU A 205 -10.64 29.49 35.10
C GLU A 205 -11.52 30.75 34.96
N ASN A 206 -12.83 30.55 34.75
CA ASN A 206 -13.81 31.61 34.50
C ASN A 206 -13.54 32.49 33.25
N MET A 207 -12.74 32.02 32.29
CA MET A 207 -12.46 32.72 31.04
C MET A 207 -12.94 31.91 29.84
N ASP A 208 -13.55 32.57 28.87
CA ASP A 208 -13.83 31.98 27.56
C ASP A 208 -12.50 31.78 26.80
N PHE A 209 -12.27 30.55 26.32
CA PHE A 209 -11.14 30.21 25.48
C PHE A 209 -11.56 29.32 24.31
N SER A 210 -10.75 29.33 23.25
CA SER A 210 -10.93 28.47 22.09
C SER A 210 -9.75 27.51 21.95
N CYS A 211 -10.07 26.24 21.74
CA CYS A 211 -9.14 25.20 21.33
C CYS A 211 -9.10 25.14 19.80
N GLU A 212 -7.91 25.21 19.20
CA GLU A 212 -7.70 25.13 17.77
C GLU A 212 -6.70 24.02 17.44
N TYR A 213 -6.88 23.35 16.30
CA TYR A 213 -5.93 22.37 15.83
C TYR A 213 -4.53 22.99 15.67
N LYS A 214 -3.53 22.33 16.26
CA LYS A 214 -2.13 22.72 16.12
C LYS A 214 -1.52 21.98 14.93
N TYR A 215 -1.67 22.54 13.73
CA TYR A 215 -1.09 21.99 12.52
C TYR A 215 0.44 21.82 12.61
N ASP A 216 0.94 20.70 12.08
CA ASP A 216 2.38 20.42 11.94
C ASP A 216 2.86 20.93 10.57
N GLY A 217 3.28 22.19 10.55
CA GLY A 217 3.71 22.85 9.32
C GLY A 217 4.58 24.07 9.59
N GLU A 218 4.83 24.86 8.54
CA GLU A 218 5.57 26.10 8.64
C GLU A 218 4.62 27.26 8.98
N ARG A 219 5.04 28.14 9.89
CA ARG A 219 4.29 29.37 10.17
C ARG A 219 4.61 30.39 9.08
N ALA A 220 3.60 30.73 8.28
CA ALA A 220 3.65 31.79 7.29
C ALA A 220 2.92 33.04 7.80
N GLN A 221 3.60 34.17 7.78
CA GLN A 221 3.03 35.48 8.06
C GLN A 221 2.87 36.22 6.72
N ILE A 222 1.63 36.39 6.28
CA ILE A 222 1.30 36.94 4.97
C ILE A 222 1.00 38.43 5.10
N HIS A 223 1.71 39.24 4.34
CA HIS A 223 1.52 40.69 4.23
C HIS A 223 1.02 41.01 2.83
N VAL A 224 -0.07 41.76 2.75
CA VAL A 224 -0.60 42.31 1.49
C VAL A 224 -0.44 43.83 1.57
N LEU A 225 0.32 44.41 0.64
CA LEU A 225 0.54 45.84 0.56
C LEU A 225 -0.63 46.53 -0.18
N GLU A 226 -0.72 47.85 -0.06
CA GLU A 226 -1.75 48.65 -0.72
C GLU A 226 -1.69 48.56 -2.26
N ASP A 227 -0.50 48.29 -2.81
CA ASP A 227 -0.28 48.08 -4.26
C ASP A 227 -0.59 46.64 -4.71
N GLY A 228 -1.04 45.78 -3.81
CA GLY A 228 -1.36 44.38 -4.06
C GLY A 228 -0.18 43.42 -4.01
N GLN A 229 1.04 43.89 -3.72
CA GLN A 229 2.18 43.00 -3.54
C GLN A 229 2.01 42.12 -2.29
N ILE A 230 2.36 40.85 -2.42
CA ILE A 230 2.29 39.88 -1.34
C ILE A 230 3.69 39.52 -0.89
N HIS A 231 3.95 39.63 0.42
CA HIS A 231 5.16 39.13 1.05
C HIS A 231 4.81 38.06 2.08
N VAL A 232 5.58 36.98 2.09
CA VAL A 232 5.39 35.86 3.02
C VAL A 232 6.62 35.69 3.88
N TYR A 233 6.46 35.83 5.19
CA TYR A 233 7.57 35.73 6.14
C TYR A 233 7.47 34.47 7.00
N SER A 234 8.62 33.88 7.30
CA SER A 234 8.73 32.74 8.23
C SER A 234 8.55 33.18 9.68
N ARG A 235 8.46 32.21 10.60
CA ARG A 235 8.46 32.44 12.05
C ARG A 235 9.61 33.34 12.53
N ASN A 236 10.77 33.26 11.87
CA ASN A 236 11.97 34.00 12.26
C ASN A 236 12.14 35.30 11.46
N SER A 237 11.08 35.75 10.77
CA SER A 237 11.10 36.95 9.91
C SER A 237 11.97 36.79 8.65
N GLU A 238 12.19 35.57 8.18
CA GLU A 238 12.88 35.32 6.90
C GLU A 238 11.89 35.44 5.74
N ASP A 239 12.30 36.06 4.64
CA ASP A 239 11.47 36.21 3.45
C ASP A 239 11.36 34.88 2.68
N ASN A 240 10.15 34.32 2.68
CA ASN A 240 9.76 33.09 1.99
C ASN A 240 8.83 33.36 0.79
N THR A 241 8.73 34.61 0.32
CA THR A 241 7.82 34.98 -0.78
C THR A 241 8.06 34.15 -2.03
N SER A 242 9.33 33.90 -2.38
CA SER A 242 9.70 33.06 -3.54
C SER A 242 9.32 31.58 -3.38
N LYS A 243 9.14 31.09 -2.15
CA LYS A 243 8.75 29.69 -1.85
C LYS A 243 7.24 29.46 -2.03
N TYR A 244 6.44 30.52 -1.88
CA TYR A 244 4.98 30.47 -1.96
C TYR A 244 4.48 31.42 -3.05
N PRO A 245 4.55 31.02 -4.34
CA PRO A 245 3.98 31.81 -5.43
C PRO A 245 2.45 31.69 -5.37
N THR A 246 1.80 32.50 -4.54
CA THR A 246 0.33 32.49 -4.39
C THR A 246 -0.30 33.71 -5.03
N SER A 247 -1.27 33.49 -5.93
CA SER A 247 -2.26 34.48 -6.35
C SER A 247 -3.45 34.42 -5.39
N SER A 248 -3.47 35.27 -4.36
CA SER A 248 -4.65 35.41 -3.51
C SER A 248 -5.19 36.84 -3.58
N SER A 249 -6.46 36.97 -3.95
CA SER A 249 -7.21 38.22 -3.96
C SER A 249 -7.79 38.46 -2.56
N ALA A 250 -6.99 39.01 -1.64
CA ALA A 250 -7.45 39.39 -0.31
C ALA A 250 -7.83 40.89 -0.26
N CYS A 251 -8.97 41.19 0.37
CA CYS A 251 -9.49 42.55 0.57
C CYS A 251 -8.88 43.18 1.85
N PRO A 252 -8.59 44.49 1.89
CA PRO A 252 -7.94 45.12 3.03
C PRO A 252 -8.91 45.34 4.20
N GLY A 253 -9.06 44.33 5.07
CA GLY A 253 -9.60 44.50 6.42
C GLY A 253 -8.49 44.92 7.39
N CYS A 254 -8.61 46.07 8.04
CA CYS A 254 -7.57 46.59 8.93
C CYS A 254 -7.41 45.72 10.19
N TRP A 255 -6.35 44.90 10.21
CA TRP A 255 -5.94 44.13 11.38
C TRP A 255 -5.41 45.07 12.48
N ASP A 256 -5.81 44.83 13.72
CA ASP A 256 -5.35 45.59 14.89
C ASP A 256 -4.97 44.63 16.03
N GLN A 257 -3.72 44.73 16.47
CA GLN A 257 -3.14 43.91 17.54
C GLN A 257 -3.79 44.15 18.91
N ASN A 258 -4.34 45.33 19.14
CA ASN A 258 -4.89 45.75 20.44
C ASN A 258 -6.33 45.27 20.64
N LYS A 259 -7.01 44.77 19.60
CA LYS A 259 -8.35 44.19 19.71
C LYS A 259 -8.30 42.78 20.31
N PRO A 260 -9.32 42.31 21.06
CA PRO A 260 -9.39 40.93 21.57
C PRO A 260 -9.39 39.86 20.47
N PHE A 261 -8.99 38.63 20.80
CA PHE A 261 -8.88 37.54 19.84
C PHE A 261 -10.21 37.22 19.16
N ARG A 262 -11.33 37.30 19.90
CA ARG A 262 -12.69 37.12 19.35
C ARG A 262 -12.95 38.05 18.16
N ILE A 263 -12.64 39.34 18.30
CA ILE A 263 -12.84 40.35 17.24
C ILE A 263 -11.87 40.12 16.08
N ARG A 264 -10.59 39.85 16.37
CA ARG A 264 -9.60 39.57 15.30
C ARG A 264 -9.98 38.34 14.48
N ARG A 265 -10.48 37.28 15.13
CA ARG A 265 -10.95 36.06 14.47
C ARG A 265 -12.21 36.30 13.65
N GLN A 266 -13.13 37.13 14.13
CA GLN A 266 -14.32 37.50 13.37
C GLN A 266 -13.95 38.27 12.10
N LEU A 267 -13.08 39.28 12.21
CA LEU A 267 -12.56 40.02 11.05
C LEU A 267 -11.86 39.10 10.05
N LEU A 268 -11.08 38.11 10.52
CA LEU A 268 -10.45 37.13 9.64
C LEU A 268 -11.49 36.29 8.88
N ARG A 269 -12.58 35.87 9.52
CA ARG A 269 -13.64 35.07 8.90
C ARG A 269 -14.52 35.87 7.95
N ASP A 270 -14.77 37.14 8.25
CA ASP A 270 -15.64 38.00 7.44
C ASP A 270 -14.96 38.48 6.15
N ASN A 271 -13.62 38.55 6.13
CA ASN A 271 -12.85 39.14 5.03
C ASN A 271 -12.09 38.11 4.17
N PHE A 272 -12.08 36.83 4.55
CA PHE A 272 -11.40 35.77 3.81
C PHE A 272 -12.38 34.64 3.49
N GLN A 273 -12.21 34.02 2.33
CA GLN A 273 -13.03 32.89 1.87
C GLN A 273 -12.22 31.60 1.92
N GLU A 274 -12.84 30.51 2.40
CA GLU A 274 -12.22 29.19 2.41
C GLU A 274 -12.26 28.55 1.01
N VAL A 275 -11.13 27.97 0.62
CA VAL A 275 -10.98 27.15 -0.58
C VAL A 275 -10.37 25.83 -0.13
N GLU A 276 -11.15 24.75 -0.24
CA GLU A 276 -10.75 23.42 0.23
C GLU A 276 -9.44 22.97 -0.45
N GLY A 277 -8.47 22.52 0.36
CA GLY A 277 -7.14 22.11 -0.11
C GLY A 277 -6.13 23.24 -0.29
N GLU A 278 -6.55 24.51 -0.25
CA GLU A 278 -5.66 25.68 -0.41
C GLU A 278 -5.64 26.57 0.84
N PHE A 279 -6.79 27.10 1.26
CA PHE A 279 -6.94 27.99 2.41
C PHE A 279 -8.18 27.62 3.22
N VAL A 280 -7.97 27.25 4.48
CA VAL A 280 -9.04 26.94 5.43
C VAL A 280 -8.73 27.57 6.78
N PHE A 281 -9.76 27.96 7.53
CA PHE A 281 -9.57 28.40 8.90
C PHE A 281 -9.21 27.22 9.79
N ALA A 282 -8.45 27.49 10.85
CA ALA A 282 -8.10 26.47 11.82
C ALA A 282 -9.37 25.89 12.45
N LYS A 283 -9.51 24.56 12.40
CA LYS A 283 -10.61 23.87 13.07
C LYS A 283 -10.58 24.19 14.55
N SER A 284 -11.71 24.66 15.08
CA SER A 284 -11.78 25.29 16.40
C SER A 284 -12.99 24.81 17.21
N MET A 285 -12.83 24.72 18.52
CA MET A 285 -13.89 24.46 19.51
C MET A 285 -13.84 25.54 20.61
N ILE A 286 -14.99 25.87 21.20
CA ILE A 286 -15.09 26.65 22.43
C ILE A 286 -15.82 25.74 23.42
N SER A 287 -15.11 25.26 24.43
CA SER A 287 -15.67 24.42 25.48
C SER A 287 -14.83 24.56 26.74
N SER A 288 -15.48 24.47 27.89
CA SER A 288 -14.85 24.36 29.22
C SER A 288 -14.96 22.95 29.80
N ASN A 289 -15.54 22.00 29.06
CA ASN A 289 -15.68 20.60 29.46
C ASN A 289 -14.38 19.83 29.19
N THR A 290 -13.88 19.11 30.19
CA THR A 290 -12.65 18.31 30.07
C THR A 290 -12.76 17.24 29.00
N GLU A 291 -13.86 16.48 28.99
CA GLU A 291 -14.05 15.34 28.07
C GLU A 291 -14.10 15.81 26.61
N GLU A 292 -14.84 16.90 26.33
CA GLU A 292 -14.91 17.46 24.98
C GLU A 292 -13.55 17.96 24.47
N ILE A 293 -12.72 18.54 25.35
CA ILE A 293 -11.38 18.99 24.99
C ILE A 293 -10.45 17.79 24.75
N GLU A 294 -10.58 16.71 25.53
CA GLU A 294 -9.82 15.48 25.34
C GLU A 294 -10.20 14.79 24.02
N ASP A 295 -11.49 14.66 23.73
CA ASP A 295 -11.99 14.13 22.45
C ASP A 295 -11.49 14.98 21.28
N PHE A 296 -11.52 16.31 21.40
CA PHE A 296 -11.03 17.22 20.37
C PHE A 296 -9.50 17.15 20.20
N LEU A 297 -8.77 16.91 21.29
CA LEU A 297 -7.33 16.66 21.26
C LEU A 297 -7.04 15.36 20.51
N GLU A 298 -7.74 14.27 20.83
CA GLU A 298 -7.62 13.01 20.11
C GLU A 298 -7.97 13.15 18.62
N GLU A 299 -9.05 13.86 18.31
CA GLU A 299 -9.47 14.12 16.94
C GLU A 299 -8.38 14.90 16.17
N SER A 300 -7.76 15.90 16.81
CA SER A 300 -6.64 16.65 16.21
C SER A 300 -5.45 15.74 15.89
N ILE A 301 -5.14 14.80 16.79
CA ILE A 301 -4.04 13.84 16.61
C ILE A 301 -4.38 12.85 15.48
N LYS A 302 -5.60 12.30 15.45
CA LYS A 302 -6.12 11.45 14.36
C LYS A 302 -6.13 12.20 13.01
N GLY A 303 -6.28 13.52 13.06
CA GLY A 303 -6.17 14.47 11.96
C GLY A 303 -4.75 14.87 11.55
N ASN A 304 -3.70 14.22 12.07
CA ASN A 304 -2.28 14.52 11.82
C ASN A 304 -1.84 15.92 12.30
N CYS A 305 -2.46 16.47 13.34
CA CYS A 305 -1.99 17.68 14.01
C CYS A 305 -1.10 17.31 15.22
N GLU A 306 -0.25 18.25 15.67
CA GLU A 306 0.60 18.04 16.85
C GLU A 306 -0.18 18.00 18.18
N GLY A 307 -1.44 18.43 18.16
CA GLY A 307 -2.31 18.62 19.32
C GLY A 307 -3.16 19.87 19.19
N LEU A 308 -3.34 20.61 20.28
CA LEU A 308 -4.18 21.80 20.35
C LEU A 308 -3.40 23.08 20.71
N MET A 309 -3.84 24.20 20.15
CA MET A 309 -3.55 25.55 20.60
C MET A 309 -4.75 26.06 21.39
N VAL A 310 -4.56 26.50 22.63
CA VAL A 310 -5.64 27.06 23.46
C VAL A 310 -5.43 28.55 23.60
N LYS A 311 -6.47 29.35 23.30
CA LYS A 311 -6.37 30.81 23.21
C LYS A 311 -7.52 31.47 23.96
N SER A 312 -7.25 32.36 24.91
CA SER A 312 -8.30 33.19 25.50
C SER A 312 -8.96 34.08 24.44
N LEU A 313 -10.28 34.25 24.54
CA LEU A 313 -11.08 34.98 23.56
C LEU A 313 -11.16 36.48 23.87
N ASP A 314 -11.34 36.84 25.14
CA ASP A 314 -11.74 38.20 25.54
C ASP A 314 -10.81 38.81 26.61
N VAL A 315 -10.46 38.07 27.66
CA VAL A 315 -9.63 38.56 28.78
C VAL A 315 -8.14 38.36 28.48
N ASP A 316 -7.34 39.42 28.56
CA ASP A 316 -5.91 39.42 28.19
C ASP A 316 -5.64 38.79 26.80
N ALA A 317 -6.60 38.96 25.88
CA ALA A 317 -6.64 38.27 24.60
C ALA A 317 -6.10 39.11 23.42
N THR A 318 -5.33 40.17 23.69
CA THR A 318 -4.66 40.98 22.67
C THR A 318 -3.54 40.17 21.97
N TYR A 319 -3.03 40.66 20.84
CA TYR A 319 -1.91 40.01 20.16
C TYR A 319 -0.59 40.50 20.75
N GLU A 320 -0.07 39.79 21.74
CA GLU A 320 1.18 40.16 22.41
C GLU A 320 2.42 39.74 21.59
N ILE A 321 3.02 40.71 20.91
CA ILE A 321 4.14 40.48 20.00
C ILE A 321 5.40 40.03 20.75
N ALA A 322 6.04 38.97 20.22
CA ALA A 322 7.25 38.31 20.75
C ALA A 322 7.19 37.83 22.21
N LYS A 323 6.06 38.01 22.90
CA LYS A 323 5.85 37.50 24.23
C LYS A 323 5.36 36.05 24.15
N ARG A 324 5.86 35.25 25.09
CA ARG A 324 5.22 33.99 25.42
C ARG A 324 4.08 34.34 26.38
N SER A 325 2.90 34.60 25.81
CA SER A 325 1.77 35.02 26.62
C SER A 325 1.21 33.81 27.36
N HIS A 326 0.61 34.09 28.51
CA HIS A 326 -0.19 33.10 29.20
C HIS A 326 -1.57 32.92 28.58
N SER A 327 -1.97 33.82 27.69
CA SER A 327 -3.22 33.78 26.95
C SER A 327 -3.23 32.70 25.86
N TRP A 328 -2.04 32.25 25.40
CA TRP A 328 -1.89 31.16 24.42
C TRP A 328 -1.14 29.98 25.04
N LEU A 329 -1.77 28.82 25.07
CA LEU A 329 -1.19 27.55 25.48
C LEU A 329 -1.05 26.59 24.29
N LYS A 330 -0.11 25.67 24.38
CA LYS A 330 0.02 24.54 23.45
C LYS A 330 -0.05 23.24 24.24
N LEU A 331 -1.04 22.43 23.94
CA LEU A 331 -1.26 21.12 24.50
C LEU A 331 -0.92 20.09 23.42
N LYS A 332 0.07 19.24 23.70
CA LYS A 332 0.55 18.25 22.74
C LYS A 332 0.54 16.86 23.36
N LYS A 333 0.43 15.83 22.51
CA LYS A 333 0.47 14.42 22.92
C LYS A 333 1.73 14.10 23.74
N ASP A 334 2.90 14.63 23.36
CA ASP A 334 4.18 14.35 24.02
C ASP A 334 4.29 14.93 25.45
N TYR A 335 3.44 15.90 25.81
CA TYR A 335 3.46 16.54 27.14
C TYR A 335 2.51 15.90 28.16
N VAL A 336 1.59 15.05 27.72
CA VAL A 336 0.71 14.31 28.62
C VAL A 336 1.52 13.20 29.29
N GLU A 337 1.64 13.25 30.61
CA GLU A 337 2.33 12.22 31.39
C GLU A 337 1.54 10.90 31.27
N GLY A 338 2.23 9.81 30.93
CA GLY A 338 1.60 8.50 30.67
C GLY A 338 1.16 8.26 29.22
N VAL A 339 1.25 9.26 28.33
CA VAL A 339 0.89 9.13 26.90
C VAL A 339 2.08 9.52 26.01
N GLY A 340 2.40 8.64 25.05
CA GLY A 340 3.49 8.81 24.08
C GLY A 340 4.62 7.82 24.29
N ASP A 341 5.06 7.20 23.20
CA ASP A 341 5.96 6.05 23.23
C ASP A 341 7.38 6.43 23.67
N THR A 342 7.91 5.66 24.61
CA THR A 342 9.33 5.70 24.97
C THR A 342 10.06 4.55 24.29
N LEU A 343 11.31 4.78 23.94
CA LEU A 343 12.22 3.80 23.37
C LEU A 343 13.40 3.62 24.32
N ASP A 344 13.83 2.38 24.50
CA ASP A 344 15.05 2.05 25.22
C ASP A 344 16.17 1.88 24.19
N VAL A 345 17.19 2.72 24.22
CA VAL A 345 18.25 2.74 23.20
C VAL A 345 19.64 2.73 23.83
N VAL A 346 20.60 2.16 23.12
CA VAL A 346 21.98 2.02 23.60
C VAL A 346 22.81 3.22 23.19
N VAL A 347 23.64 3.70 24.10
CA VAL A 347 24.63 4.75 23.79
C VAL A 347 25.87 4.10 23.17
N ILE A 348 26.21 4.48 21.93
CA ILE A 348 27.35 3.91 21.19
C ILE A 348 28.46 4.93 20.86
N GLY A 349 28.24 6.22 21.15
CA GLY A 349 29.26 7.24 20.94
C GLY A 349 28.89 8.61 21.51
N GLY A 350 29.87 9.52 21.56
CA GLY A 350 29.75 10.85 22.14
C GLY A 350 30.32 11.95 21.25
N TYR A 351 29.71 13.12 21.30
CA TYR A 351 30.15 14.33 20.61
C TYR A 351 30.65 15.35 21.62
N ILE A 352 31.86 15.86 21.45
CA ILE A 352 32.47 16.83 22.34
C ILE A 352 31.65 18.12 22.31
N GLY A 353 31.28 18.58 23.50
CA GLY A 353 30.46 19.77 23.68
C GLY A 353 31.21 21.03 23.28
N THR A 354 30.46 22.01 22.80
CA THR A 354 31.01 23.32 22.44
C THR A 354 30.34 24.41 23.26
N GLY A 355 31.08 25.48 23.58
CA GLY A 355 30.53 26.61 24.34
C GLY A 355 30.37 26.29 25.82
N LYS A 356 29.13 26.29 26.35
CA LYS A 356 28.87 25.99 27.77
C LYS A 356 29.22 24.55 28.17
N ARG A 357 29.29 23.64 27.19
CA ARG A 357 29.57 22.22 27.37
C ARG A 357 31.01 21.82 26.99
N THR A 358 31.91 22.79 26.83
CA THR A 358 33.33 22.50 26.53
C THR A 358 33.95 21.64 27.63
N GLY A 359 34.72 20.61 27.25
CA GLY A 359 35.35 19.64 28.16
C GLY A 359 34.44 18.48 28.60
N LYS A 360 33.20 18.45 28.11
CA LYS A 360 32.16 17.43 28.40
C LYS A 360 31.53 16.97 27.07
N TYR A 361 30.71 15.93 27.08
CA TYR A 361 29.95 15.57 25.87
C TYR A 361 28.71 16.47 25.73
N GLY A 362 28.59 17.10 24.55
CA GLY A 362 27.45 17.95 24.21
C GLY A 362 26.26 17.19 23.64
N GLY A 363 26.49 15.95 23.21
CA GLY A 363 25.48 15.02 22.75
C GLY A 363 26.04 13.62 22.58
N PHE A 364 25.15 12.68 22.29
CA PHE A 364 25.42 11.25 22.23
C PHE A 364 24.79 10.63 20.98
N LEU A 365 25.42 9.59 20.44
CA LEU A 365 24.90 8.76 19.36
C LEU A 365 24.21 7.53 19.97
N LEU A 366 22.95 7.35 19.61
CA LEU A 366 22.12 6.26 20.12
C LEU A 366 21.84 5.22 19.03
N ALA A 367 21.67 3.97 19.45
CA ALA A 367 21.37 2.84 18.58
C ALA A 367 20.26 1.95 19.15
N CYS A 368 19.48 1.35 18.25
CA CYS A 368 18.62 0.21 18.55
C CYS A 368 19.37 -1.10 18.30
N TYR A 369 18.92 -2.18 18.91
CA TYR A 369 19.47 -3.51 18.66
C TYR A 369 18.67 -4.19 17.53
N ASP A 370 19.36 -4.91 16.64
CA ASP A 370 18.76 -5.70 15.57
C ASP A 370 19.00 -7.18 15.87
N ASP A 371 17.94 -7.88 16.28
CA ASP A 371 18.01 -9.29 16.68
C ASP A 371 18.37 -10.21 15.51
N ASP A 372 17.98 -9.85 14.28
CA ASP A 372 18.17 -10.73 13.11
C ASP A 372 19.64 -10.77 12.67
N ASN A 373 20.35 -9.66 12.82
CA ASN A 373 21.76 -9.52 12.43
C ASN A 373 22.72 -9.46 13.63
N GLU A 374 22.20 -9.41 14.86
CA GLU A 374 22.96 -9.21 16.10
C GLU A 374 23.80 -7.90 16.09
N GLU A 375 23.17 -6.80 15.67
CA GLU A 375 23.86 -5.53 15.40
C GLU A 375 23.21 -4.32 16.08
N PHE A 376 24.03 -3.33 16.47
CA PHE A 376 23.55 -2.03 16.95
C PHE A 376 23.43 -1.04 15.80
N GLN A 377 22.21 -0.65 15.47
CA GLN A 377 21.92 0.25 14.36
C GLN A 377 21.66 1.67 14.86
N SER A 378 22.43 2.65 14.38
CA SER A 378 22.25 4.05 14.77
C SER A 378 20.85 4.56 14.44
N ILE A 379 20.18 5.17 15.43
CA ILE A 379 18.80 5.67 15.32
C ILE A 379 18.70 7.20 15.45
N CYS A 380 19.45 7.83 16.37
CA CYS A 380 19.42 9.28 16.50
C CYS A 380 20.63 9.85 17.25
N LYS A 381 20.81 11.16 17.13
CA LYS A 381 21.69 11.96 17.99
C LYS A 381 20.86 12.69 19.03
N ILE A 382 21.28 12.62 20.29
CA ILE A 382 20.62 13.32 21.39
C ILE A 382 21.54 14.34 22.06
N GLY A 383 20.99 15.48 22.48
CA GLY A 383 21.70 16.47 23.30
C GLY A 383 20.77 17.22 24.27
N THR A 384 19.54 16.75 24.42
CA THR A 384 18.43 17.42 25.11
C THR A 384 17.73 16.45 26.05
N GLY A 385 17.21 16.96 27.17
CA GLY A 385 16.54 16.15 28.22
C GLY A 385 17.38 15.96 29.48
N PHE A 386 18.69 16.24 29.43
CA PHE A 386 19.60 16.15 30.57
C PHE A 386 19.54 17.41 31.44
N LYS A 387 19.61 17.23 32.76
CA LYS A 387 20.08 18.29 33.67
C LYS A 387 21.59 18.43 33.50
N ASP A 388 22.13 19.61 33.81
CA ASP A 388 23.58 19.85 33.66
C ASP A 388 24.41 18.90 34.54
N GLU A 389 23.93 18.55 35.73
CA GLU A 389 24.56 17.56 36.63
C GLU A 389 24.57 16.14 36.04
N ASP A 390 23.48 15.73 35.38
CA ASP A 390 23.39 14.39 34.78
C ASP A 390 24.34 14.28 33.58
N LEU A 391 24.44 15.35 32.79
CA LEU A 391 25.36 15.42 31.66
C LEU A 391 26.83 15.24 32.08
N ASP A 392 27.19 15.76 33.25
CA ASP A 392 28.53 15.63 33.84
C ASP A 392 28.80 14.18 34.23
N LYS A 393 27.86 13.55 34.95
CA LYS A 393 27.94 12.14 35.35
C LYS A 393 28.06 11.22 34.14
N HIS A 394 27.23 11.42 33.11
CA HIS A 394 27.33 10.64 31.87
C HIS A 394 28.67 10.86 31.18
N SER A 395 29.18 12.10 31.17
CA SER A 395 30.46 12.40 30.55
C SER A 395 31.65 11.78 31.28
N GLU A 396 31.60 11.69 32.61
CA GLU A 396 32.59 10.97 33.41
C GLU A 396 32.51 9.47 33.18
N PHE A 397 31.30 8.90 33.24
CA PHE A 397 31.09 7.47 33.03
C PHE A 397 31.60 6.97 31.67
N PHE A 398 31.28 7.67 30.57
CA PHE A 398 31.69 7.23 29.23
C PHE A 398 33.15 7.52 28.91
N LYS A 399 33.89 8.32 29.71
CA LYS A 399 35.34 8.47 29.52
C LYS A 399 36.08 7.16 29.77
N ASP A 400 35.59 6.34 30.69
CA ASP A 400 36.19 5.04 31.02
C ASP A 400 35.80 3.93 30.03
N HIS A 401 34.84 4.21 29.12
CA HIS A 401 34.30 3.24 28.16
C HIS A 401 34.60 3.63 26.69
N ILE A 402 35.63 4.45 26.47
CA ILE A 402 36.03 4.86 25.12
C ILE A 402 36.70 3.70 24.40
N ILE A 403 36.25 3.44 23.17
CA ILE A 403 36.89 2.51 22.24
C ILE A 403 37.53 3.28 21.07
N PRO A 404 38.67 2.81 20.54
CA PRO A 404 39.41 3.54 19.51
C PRO A 404 38.74 3.48 18.12
N HIS A 405 37.98 2.43 17.84
CA HIS A 405 37.29 2.20 16.57
C HIS A 405 35.90 1.63 16.84
N PRO A 406 34.90 1.89 15.98
CA PRO A 406 33.57 1.30 16.12
C PRO A 406 33.68 -0.23 16.03
N ARG A 407 32.86 -0.92 16.81
CA ARG A 407 32.76 -2.38 16.74
C ARG A 407 32.19 -2.79 15.37
N PRO A 408 32.56 -3.95 14.80
CA PRO A 408 32.06 -4.40 13.49
C PRO A 408 30.53 -4.52 13.41
N TYR A 409 29.91 -4.85 14.54
CA TYR A 409 28.47 -4.98 14.71
C TYR A 409 27.75 -3.64 14.97
N TYR A 410 28.45 -2.50 14.85
CA TYR A 410 27.81 -1.18 14.85
C TYR A 410 27.52 -0.75 13.41
N ARG A 411 26.24 -0.49 13.10
CA ARG A 411 25.79 0.01 11.80
C ARG A 411 25.45 1.50 11.88
N TRP A 412 26.23 2.29 11.16
CA TRP A 412 26.18 3.75 11.19
C TRP A 412 26.61 4.35 9.85
N ASP A 413 26.37 5.64 9.66
CA ASP A 413 26.78 6.38 8.47
C ASP A 413 27.90 7.38 8.79
N SER A 414 28.88 7.51 7.90
CA SER A 414 29.98 8.49 8.00
C SER A 414 29.53 9.92 8.35
N ALA A 415 28.32 10.32 7.95
CA ALA A 415 27.77 11.64 8.25
C ALA A 415 27.49 11.88 9.74
N VAL A 416 27.33 10.81 10.54
CA VAL A 416 27.00 10.87 11.97
C VAL A 416 28.13 10.37 12.86
N GLU A 417 29.36 10.28 12.35
CA GLU A 417 30.52 9.83 13.12
C GLU A 417 30.67 10.62 14.45
N PRO A 418 30.69 9.95 15.62
CA PRO A 418 30.94 10.59 16.90
C PRO A 418 32.42 10.96 17.05
N ASP A 419 32.72 11.92 17.94
CA ASP A 419 34.10 12.29 18.25
C ASP A 419 34.82 11.16 19.01
N HIS A 420 34.10 10.47 19.90
CA HIS A 420 34.57 9.28 20.60
C HIS A 420 33.54 8.15 20.48
N TRP A 421 34.01 6.94 20.17
CA TRP A 421 33.19 5.73 20.19
C TRP A 421 33.13 5.17 21.59
N PHE A 422 31.97 4.62 21.98
CA PHE A 422 31.78 3.99 23.28
C PHE A 422 31.47 2.51 23.15
N GLU A 423 31.87 1.75 24.16
CA GLU A 423 31.34 0.42 24.37
C GLU A 423 29.83 0.48 24.70
N ALA A 424 29.05 -0.42 24.11
CA ALA A 424 27.63 -0.55 24.36
C ALA A 424 27.42 -1.12 25.76
N VAL A 425 27.38 -0.26 26.77
CA VAL A 425 27.27 -0.66 28.19
C VAL A 425 26.04 -0.10 28.91
N GLN A 426 25.38 0.90 28.33
CA GLN A 426 24.30 1.62 29.00
C GLN A 426 23.11 1.86 28.06
N VAL A 427 21.92 1.53 28.56
CA VAL A 427 20.63 1.72 27.90
C VAL A 427 19.94 2.94 28.49
N TRP A 428 19.41 3.80 27.62
CA TRP A 428 18.67 5.00 27.98
C TRP A 428 17.23 4.91 27.53
N GLU A 429 16.31 5.27 28.41
CA GLU A 429 14.93 5.52 28.05
C GLU A 429 14.82 6.93 27.46
N ILE A 430 14.38 7.01 26.21
CA ILE A 430 14.17 8.26 25.49
C ILE A 430 12.72 8.39 25.05
N LYS A 431 12.21 9.62 25.06
CA LYS A 431 10.89 9.95 24.52
C LYS A 431 11.06 10.74 23.22
N ALA A 432 10.31 10.36 22.19
CA ALA A 432 10.28 11.06 20.91
C ALA A 432 8.86 11.57 20.63
N ALA A 433 8.74 12.60 19.80
CA ALA A 433 7.44 13.07 19.34
C ALA A 433 6.88 12.20 18.22
N ASP A 434 7.76 11.72 17.34
CA ASP A 434 7.42 10.88 16.18
C ASP A 434 8.68 10.18 15.65
N LEU A 435 8.50 9.19 14.78
CA LEU A 435 9.57 8.59 13.98
C LEU A 435 9.61 9.24 12.59
N SER A 436 10.79 9.36 11.99
CA SER A 436 10.96 9.91 10.65
C SER A 436 11.92 9.07 9.80
N ILE A 437 11.68 9.00 8.49
CA ILE A 437 12.58 8.33 7.56
C ILE A 437 13.87 9.14 7.47
N SER A 438 15.00 8.51 7.74
CA SER A 438 16.31 9.14 7.82
C SER A 438 17.23 8.63 6.72
N PRO A 439 17.85 9.54 5.93
CA PRO A 439 18.88 9.14 4.97
C PRO A 439 20.21 8.76 5.63
N THR A 440 20.44 9.17 6.88
CA THR A 440 21.72 9.00 7.58
C THR A 440 21.69 7.90 8.63
N HIS A 441 20.57 7.68 9.30
CA HIS A 441 20.45 6.61 10.30
C HIS A 441 20.13 5.26 9.64
N LYS A 442 20.61 4.18 10.26
CA LYS A 442 20.57 2.82 9.67
C LYS A 442 19.55 1.90 10.36
N ALA A 443 18.97 2.33 11.48
CA ALA A 443 17.91 1.62 12.16
C ALA A 443 16.78 1.25 11.19
N ALA A 444 16.37 -0.02 11.17
CA ALA A 444 15.25 -0.52 10.35
C ALA A 444 15.42 -0.30 8.82
N MET A 445 16.65 -0.15 8.34
CA MET A 445 16.94 -0.05 6.91
C MET A 445 16.50 -1.31 6.18
N GLY A 446 15.78 -1.17 5.06
CA GLY A 446 15.22 -2.28 4.30
C GLY A 446 13.86 -2.78 4.80
N LEU A 447 13.42 -2.37 5.99
CA LEU A 447 12.07 -2.71 6.51
C LEU A 447 11.00 -1.75 5.99
N VAL A 448 11.28 -0.44 6.03
CA VAL A 448 10.34 0.61 5.59
C VAL A 448 10.75 1.24 4.25
N ASP A 449 12.05 1.45 4.03
CA ASP A 449 12.63 1.97 2.78
C ASP A 449 13.89 1.15 2.45
N ASP A 450 14.08 0.81 1.16
CA ASP A 450 15.18 -0.06 0.71
C ASP A 450 16.57 0.53 0.99
N THR A 451 16.66 1.86 1.13
CA THR A 451 17.92 2.61 1.20
C THR A 451 18.04 3.52 2.43
N LYS A 452 16.93 3.77 3.13
CA LYS A 452 16.87 4.71 4.27
C LYS A 452 16.45 3.97 5.54
N GLY A 453 17.02 4.37 6.67
CA GLY A 453 16.60 3.90 7.98
C GLY A 453 15.56 4.83 8.61
N ILE A 454 15.35 4.66 9.91
CA ILE A 454 14.44 5.44 10.74
C ILE A 454 15.23 6.27 11.75
N SER A 455 14.73 7.45 12.09
CA SER A 455 15.22 8.29 13.18
C SER A 455 14.09 8.86 14.02
N LEU A 456 14.44 9.51 15.12
CA LEU A 456 13.51 10.04 16.10
C LEU A 456 13.41 11.55 15.99
N ARG A 457 12.19 12.08 15.93
CA ARG A 457 11.92 13.52 15.92
C ARG A 457 11.79 14.01 17.36
N PHE A 458 12.60 15.02 17.69
CA PHE A 458 12.66 15.65 19.02
C PHE A 458 12.95 14.68 20.19
N PRO A 459 14.01 13.84 20.11
CA PRO A 459 14.34 12.91 21.19
C PRO A 459 14.72 13.65 22.47
N ARG A 460 14.25 13.15 23.61
CA ARG A 460 14.57 13.65 24.95
C ARG A 460 14.93 12.50 25.86
N PHE A 461 16.03 12.66 26.59
CA PHE A 461 16.41 11.74 27.64
C PHE A 461 15.39 11.80 28.79
N ILE A 462 14.99 10.63 29.28
CA ILE A 462 14.12 10.48 30.44
C ILE A 462 14.93 9.96 31.63
N ARG A 463 15.53 8.78 31.48
CA ARG A 463 16.33 8.14 32.55
C ARG A 463 17.25 7.06 31.99
N ILE A 464 18.19 6.60 32.83
CA ILE A 464 18.99 5.40 32.59
C ILE A 464 18.14 4.17 32.94
N ARG A 465 18.29 3.10 32.15
CA ARG A 465 17.68 1.80 32.40
C ARG A 465 18.73 0.81 32.91
N ASP A 466 19.03 0.90 34.20
CA ASP A 466 19.97 -0.01 34.87
C ASP A 466 19.43 -1.46 34.96
N ASP A 467 18.13 -1.62 34.70
CA ASP A 467 17.40 -2.89 34.65
C ASP A 467 17.48 -3.60 33.29
N LYS A 468 18.11 -2.97 32.28
CA LYS A 468 18.22 -3.54 30.92
C LYS A 468 19.66 -3.63 30.45
N LYS A 469 19.98 -4.74 29.77
CA LYS A 469 21.22 -4.92 29.03
C LYS A 469 21.14 -4.29 27.64
N PRO A 470 22.29 -3.95 27.00
CA PRO A 470 22.34 -3.42 25.64
C PRO A 470 21.56 -4.26 24.63
N GLU A 471 21.62 -5.59 24.72
CA GLU A 471 20.90 -6.52 23.83
C GLU A 471 19.37 -6.52 24.08
N GLU A 472 18.92 -5.99 25.21
CA GLU A 472 17.49 -5.84 25.58
C GLU A 472 16.93 -4.44 25.24
N ALA A 473 17.77 -3.59 24.63
CA ALA A 473 17.34 -2.33 24.06
C ALA A 473 16.26 -2.58 23.00
N THR A 474 15.38 -1.59 22.80
CA THR A 474 14.27 -1.67 21.85
C THR A 474 14.80 -2.15 20.50
N SER A 475 14.38 -3.34 20.12
CA SER A 475 14.64 -3.86 18.80
C SER A 475 13.62 -3.27 17.84
N ALA A 476 14.05 -2.96 16.61
CA ALA A 476 13.18 -2.34 15.62
C ALA A 476 11.93 -3.21 15.30
N ALA A 477 11.99 -4.51 15.66
CA ALA A 477 10.94 -5.50 15.41
C ALA A 477 10.38 -6.19 16.67
N GLN A 478 11.09 -6.26 17.79
CA GLN A 478 10.72 -7.06 18.97
C GLN A 478 10.62 -6.24 20.25
N GLN A 479 9.41 -5.75 20.54
CA GLN A 479 8.87 -5.73 21.90
C GLN A 479 7.36 -5.42 21.85
N GLY A 480 6.54 -6.42 21.50
CA GLY A 480 5.11 -6.50 21.90
C GLY A 480 4.16 -5.37 21.50
N LYS A 481 4.63 -4.35 20.79
CA LYS A 481 3.86 -3.18 20.34
C LYS A 481 3.48 -3.36 18.88
N LEU A 482 2.91 -4.53 18.55
CA LEU A 482 2.33 -4.80 17.24
C LEU A 482 1.37 -3.67 16.87
N THR A 483 0.59 -3.19 17.83
CA THR A 483 -0.28 -2.01 17.69
C THR A 483 0.46 -0.74 17.30
N GLU A 484 1.62 -0.42 17.89
CA GLU A 484 2.34 0.81 17.55
C GLU A 484 3.06 0.72 16.20
N ALA A 485 3.65 -0.44 15.89
CA ALA A 485 4.22 -0.69 14.57
C ALA A 485 3.14 -0.62 13.48
N LEU A 486 1.96 -1.18 13.75
CA LEU A 486 0.79 -1.05 12.88
C LEU A 486 0.31 0.38 12.79
N ASP A 487 0.26 1.15 13.87
CA ASP A 487 -0.17 2.56 13.84
C ASP A 487 0.77 3.42 12.98
N ILE A 488 2.08 3.19 13.09
CA ILE A 488 3.09 3.85 12.24
C ILE A 488 2.89 3.46 10.78
N LEU A 489 2.78 2.16 10.48
CA LEU A 489 2.57 1.69 9.12
C LEU A 489 1.23 2.16 8.54
N LEU A 490 0.17 2.26 9.36
CA LEU A 490 -1.13 2.78 8.96
C LEU A 490 -1.11 4.31 8.75
N SER A 491 -0.29 5.04 9.50
CA SER A 491 -0.03 6.47 9.27
C SER A 491 0.72 6.68 7.95
N LEU A 492 1.77 5.90 7.70
CA LEU A 492 2.52 5.93 6.44
C LEU A 492 1.64 5.52 5.25
N GLU A 493 0.83 4.47 5.39
CA GLU A 493 -0.16 4.06 4.39
C GLU A 493 -1.11 5.20 4.04
N LYS A 494 -1.60 5.92 5.05
CA LYS A 494 -2.48 7.08 4.84
C LYS A 494 -1.75 8.18 4.05
N GLN A 495 -0.47 8.44 4.34
CA GLN A 495 0.32 9.45 3.64
C GLN A 495 0.57 9.05 2.18
N THR A 496 1.06 7.84 1.92
CA THR A 496 1.38 7.36 0.56
C THR A 496 0.13 7.17 -0.29
N ARG A 497 -0.98 6.72 0.31
CA ARG A 497 -2.28 6.63 -0.38
C ARG A 497 -2.81 8.00 -0.78
N THR A 498 -2.72 8.99 0.12
CA THR A 498 -3.16 10.37 -0.20
C THR A 498 -2.26 11.01 -1.26
N ALA A 499 -0.97 10.66 -1.28
CA ALA A 499 -0.04 11.06 -2.33
C ALA A 499 -0.18 10.28 -3.65
N SER A 500 -1.09 9.30 -3.74
CA SER A 500 -1.26 8.40 -4.90
C SER A 500 0.00 7.59 -5.29
N ASP A 501 0.92 7.36 -4.35
CA ASP A 501 2.12 6.54 -4.58
C ASP A 501 1.78 5.04 -4.49
N THR A 502 1.62 4.40 -5.64
CA THR A 502 1.22 2.99 -5.73
C THR A 502 2.29 2.01 -5.25
N HIS A 503 3.58 2.33 -5.46
CA HIS A 503 4.67 1.42 -5.13
C HIS A 503 4.91 1.38 -3.62
N SER A 504 5.04 2.56 -3.01
CA SER A 504 5.26 2.67 -1.57
C SER A 504 4.04 2.20 -0.78
N THR A 505 2.82 2.54 -1.22
CA THR A 505 1.59 2.03 -0.59
C THR A 505 1.55 0.49 -0.65
N GLY A 506 1.88 -0.11 -1.79
CA GLY A 506 1.95 -1.57 -1.92
C GLY A 506 2.95 -2.22 -0.94
N LYS A 507 4.14 -1.64 -0.78
CA LYS A 507 5.14 -2.13 0.18
C LYS A 507 4.67 -2.00 1.63
N ILE A 508 4.04 -0.88 1.97
CA ILE A 508 3.54 -0.66 3.33
C ILE A 508 2.43 -1.66 3.67
N LEU A 509 1.48 -1.91 2.75
CA LEU A 509 0.45 -2.92 2.97
C LEU A 509 1.06 -4.33 3.15
N MET A 510 2.08 -4.68 2.37
CA MET A 510 2.81 -5.94 2.55
C MET A 510 3.53 -5.99 3.90
N ALA A 511 4.19 -4.90 4.31
CA ALA A 511 4.88 -4.81 5.59
C ALA A 511 3.91 -4.98 6.77
N VAL A 512 2.71 -4.39 6.73
CA VAL A 512 1.66 -4.58 7.75
C VAL A 512 1.33 -6.06 7.93
N VAL A 513 1.07 -6.76 6.82
CA VAL A 513 0.70 -8.18 6.82
C VAL A 513 1.88 -9.05 7.25
N LYS A 514 3.10 -8.71 6.82
CA LYS A 514 4.33 -9.41 7.23
C LYS A 514 4.61 -9.26 8.73
N CYS A 515 4.50 -8.05 9.28
CA CYS A 515 4.66 -7.80 10.71
C CYS A 515 3.67 -8.60 11.55
N CYS A 516 2.40 -8.67 11.14
CA CYS A 516 1.40 -9.49 11.84
C CYS A 516 1.72 -10.99 11.79
N PHE A 517 2.21 -11.46 10.63
CA PHE A 517 2.62 -12.86 10.43
C PHE A 517 3.86 -13.23 11.27
N GLU A 518 4.90 -12.39 11.25
CA GLU A 518 6.13 -12.58 12.04
C GLU A 518 5.85 -12.53 13.55
N ALA A 519 4.95 -11.65 13.99
CA ALA A 519 4.46 -11.60 15.37
C ALA A 519 3.56 -12.79 15.76
N LYS A 520 3.28 -13.71 14.83
CA LYS A 520 2.37 -14.87 14.99
C LYS A 520 0.97 -14.48 15.47
N ASN A 521 0.54 -13.23 15.26
CA ASN A 521 -0.77 -12.73 15.65
C ASN A 521 -1.74 -12.77 14.46
N TRP A 522 -2.42 -13.91 14.32
CA TRP A 522 -3.32 -14.20 13.20
C TRP A 522 -4.64 -13.43 13.24
N ASP A 523 -5.12 -13.06 14.44
CA ASP A 523 -6.34 -12.25 14.57
C ASP A 523 -6.07 -10.81 14.11
N ALA A 524 -4.96 -10.21 14.55
CA ALA A 524 -4.54 -8.89 14.07
C ALA A 524 -4.26 -8.88 12.56
N LEU A 525 -3.69 -9.96 12.01
CA LEU A 525 -3.51 -10.13 10.57
C LEU A 525 -4.86 -10.03 9.83
N ASN A 526 -5.86 -10.78 10.27
CA ASN A 526 -7.19 -10.80 9.66
C ASN A 526 -7.88 -9.43 9.76
N GLU A 527 -7.82 -8.78 10.91
CA GLU A 527 -8.39 -7.45 11.13
C GLU A 527 -7.78 -6.40 10.19
N ASN A 528 -6.45 -6.38 10.08
CA ASN A 528 -5.75 -5.41 9.22
C ASN A 528 -6.03 -5.66 7.73
N ILE A 529 -6.10 -6.91 7.28
CA ILE A 529 -6.49 -7.24 5.89
C ILE A 529 -7.88 -6.70 5.59
N VAL A 530 -8.85 -6.90 6.48
CA VAL A 530 -10.23 -6.38 6.31
C VAL A 530 -10.23 -4.85 6.29
N LEU A 531 -9.54 -4.21 7.24
CA LEU A 531 -9.48 -2.77 7.40
C LEU A 531 -8.88 -2.10 6.17
N LEU A 532 -7.67 -2.52 5.76
CA LEU A 532 -6.93 -1.93 4.63
C LEU A 532 -7.68 -2.09 3.31
N THR A 533 -8.43 -3.18 3.16
CA THR A 533 -9.15 -3.49 1.92
C THR A 533 -10.53 -2.82 1.83
N LYS A 534 -11.12 -2.42 2.96
CA LYS A 534 -12.39 -1.67 3.03
C LYS A 534 -12.19 -0.15 3.08
N LYS A 535 -10.97 0.36 3.29
CA LYS A 535 -10.67 1.80 3.29
C LYS A 535 -11.05 2.48 1.96
N ARG A 536 -11.74 3.62 2.05
CA ARG A 536 -12.14 4.45 0.89
C ARG A 536 -10.90 5.06 0.22
N GLY A 537 -10.82 4.94 -1.10
CA GLY A 537 -9.70 5.50 -1.88
C GLY A 537 -8.41 4.66 -1.84
N GLN A 538 -8.49 3.38 -1.44
CA GLN A 538 -7.33 2.49 -1.47
C GLN A 538 -6.93 2.10 -2.90
N ILE A 539 -5.62 2.00 -3.15
CA ILE A 539 -5.07 1.71 -4.47
C ILE A 539 -5.22 0.22 -4.82
N LYS A 540 -5.93 -0.09 -5.91
CA LYS A 540 -6.25 -1.48 -6.32
C LYS A 540 -5.01 -2.38 -6.45
N GLN A 541 -3.95 -1.89 -7.10
CA GLN A 541 -2.69 -2.63 -7.25
C GLN A 541 -1.98 -2.93 -5.93
N ALA A 542 -2.05 -2.01 -4.95
CA ALA A 542 -1.47 -2.23 -3.62
C ALA A 542 -2.23 -3.33 -2.86
N VAL A 543 -3.57 -3.34 -2.96
CA VAL A 543 -4.41 -4.39 -2.39
C VAL A 543 -4.13 -5.75 -3.04
N THR A 544 -3.93 -5.80 -4.37
CA THR A 544 -3.55 -7.05 -5.05
C THR A 544 -2.25 -7.63 -4.48
N LYS A 545 -1.19 -6.81 -4.33
CA LYS A 545 0.10 -7.26 -3.77
C LYS A 545 -0.04 -7.77 -2.33
N MET A 546 -0.79 -7.05 -1.50
CA MET A 546 -1.06 -7.45 -0.12
C MET A 546 -1.78 -8.81 -0.04
N ILE A 547 -2.81 -9.01 -0.86
CA ILE A 547 -3.60 -10.25 -0.87
C ILE A 547 -2.76 -11.42 -1.41
N GLN A 548 -1.94 -11.20 -2.44
CA GLN A 548 -1.00 -12.20 -2.95
C GLN A 548 -0.03 -12.67 -1.87
N GLU A 549 0.56 -11.74 -1.12
CA GLU A 549 1.46 -12.06 -0.01
C GLU A 549 0.73 -12.86 1.08
N ALA A 550 -0.46 -12.40 1.51
CA ALA A 550 -1.26 -13.07 2.52
C ALA A 550 -1.70 -14.49 2.13
N CYS A 551 -1.93 -14.75 0.82
CA CYS A 551 -2.26 -16.09 0.34
C CYS A 551 -1.11 -17.09 0.54
N THR A 552 0.15 -16.65 0.49
CA THR A 552 1.30 -17.53 0.76
C THR A 552 1.37 -18.00 2.20
N TYR A 553 0.75 -17.27 3.13
CA TYR A 553 0.76 -17.60 4.55
C TYR A 553 -0.24 -18.70 4.91
N VAL A 554 -1.24 -18.96 4.06
CA VAL A 554 -2.26 -19.99 4.29
C VAL A 554 -1.64 -21.38 4.47
N GLU A 555 -0.60 -21.71 3.71
CA GLU A 555 0.10 -23.00 3.85
C GLU A 555 1.04 -23.07 5.06
N LYS A 556 1.46 -21.92 5.60
CA LYS A 556 2.37 -21.80 6.75
C LYS A 556 1.63 -21.68 8.09
N THR A 557 0.32 -21.85 8.10
CA THR A 557 -0.51 -21.75 9.31
C THR A 557 -0.26 -22.95 10.25
N PRO A 558 -0.21 -22.74 11.57
CA PRO A 558 0.15 -23.79 12.53
C PRO A 558 -0.99 -24.78 12.81
N ASN A 559 -2.25 -24.40 12.59
CA ASN A 559 -3.41 -25.22 12.89
C ASN A 559 -4.53 -25.04 11.85
N LEU A 560 -5.37 -26.08 11.68
CA LEU A 560 -6.45 -26.12 10.71
C LEU A 560 -7.51 -25.02 10.94
N ASP A 561 -7.81 -24.69 12.21
CA ASP A 561 -8.77 -23.62 12.54
C ASP A 561 -8.28 -22.23 12.11
N ILE A 562 -6.99 -21.94 12.32
CA ILE A 562 -6.37 -20.68 11.90
C ILE A 562 -6.33 -20.61 10.37
N LYS A 563 -6.05 -21.74 9.71
CA LYS A 563 -6.09 -21.87 8.26
C LYS A 563 -7.47 -21.54 7.70
N LEU A 564 -8.53 -22.09 8.30
CA LEU A 564 -9.91 -21.82 7.89
C LEU A 564 -10.29 -20.34 8.11
N LYS A 565 -9.98 -19.76 9.26
CA LYS A 565 -10.25 -18.33 9.55
C LYS A 565 -9.57 -17.39 8.54
N LEU A 566 -8.30 -17.64 8.20
CA LEU A 566 -7.57 -16.82 7.24
C LEU A 566 -8.16 -16.96 5.82
N ILE A 567 -8.47 -18.20 5.41
CA ILE A 567 -9.13 -18.46 4.12
C ILE A 567 -10.47 -17.74 4.02
N ASP A 568 -11.31 -17.82 5.06
CA ASP A 568 -12.63 -17.17 5.06
C ASP A 568 -12.52 -15.64 5.05
N THR A 569 -11.52 -15.08 5.76
CA THR A 569 -11.24 -13.64 5.74
C THR A 569 -10.83 -13.19 4.35
N LEU A 570 -9.85 -13.86 3.72
CA LEU A 570 -9.38 -13.54 2.38
C LEU A 570 -10.49 -13.71 1.32
N ARG A 571 -11.31 -14.77 1.41
CA ARG A 571 -12.47 -14.96 0.53
C ARG A 571 -13.48 -13.83 0.69
N THR A 572 -13.80 -13.43 1.91
CA THR A 572 -14.76 -12.34 2.18
C THR A 572 -14.26 -11.02 1.62
N VAL A 573 -12.98 -10.72 1.81
CA VAL A 573 -12.36 -9.45 1.41
C VAL A 573 -12.18 -9.33 -0.11
N THR A 574 -11.99 -10.45 -0.80
CA THR A 574 -11.88 -10.55 -2.27
C THR A 574 -13.26 -10.61 -2.97
N ALA A 575 -14.36 -10.75 -2.23
CA ALA A 575 -15.70 -10.84 -2.80
C ALA A 575 -16.07 -9.59 -3.61
N GLY A 576 -16.55 -9.77 -4.85
CA GLY A 576 -16.98 -8.68 -5.73
C GLY A 576 -15.86 -7.80 -6.30
N LYS A 577 -14.58 -8.21 -6.18
CA LYS A 577 -13.42 -7.43 -6.65
C LYS A 577 -12.71 -8.12 -7.81
N ILE A 578 -12.92 -7.60 -9.03
CA ILE A 578 -12.39 -8.15 -10.28
C ILE A 578 -10.85 -8.31 -10.27
N TYR A 579 -10.13 -7.35 -9.66
CA TYR A 579 -8.65 -7.33 -9.68
C TYR A 579 -7.96 -8.34 -8.73
N VAL A 580 -8.72 -9.15 -7.99
CA VAL A 580 -8.23 -10.23 -7.10
C VAL A 580 -9.06 -11.51 -7.23
N GLU A 581 -9.76 -11.67 -8.35
CA GLU A 581 -10.65 -12.81 -8.64
C GLU A 581 -9.89 -14.15 -8.73
N ILE A 582 -8.65 -14.13 -9.22
CA ILE A 582 -7.79 -15.33 -9.36
C ILE A 582 -7.43 -15.89 -7.98
N GLU A 583 -6.98 -15.02 -7.06
CA GLU A 583 -6.59 -15.45 -5.70
C GLU A 583 -7.79 -16.01 -4.94
N ARG A 584 -8.98 -15.41 -5.10
CA ARG A 584 -10.22 -15.94 -4.55
C ARG A 584 -10.53 -17.36 -5.08
N ALA A 585 -10.35 -17.59 -6.38
CA ALA A 585 -10.60 -18.90 -6.98
C ALA A 585 -9.69 -19.98 -6.37
N ARG A 586 -8.39 -19.69 -6.26
CA ARG A 586 -7.38 -20.59 -5.69
C ARG A 586 -7.64 -20.89 -4.21
N LEU A 587 -7.99 -19.88 -3.42
CA LEU A 587 -8.38 -20.07 -2.01
C LEU A 587 -9.64 -20.94 -1.87
N THR A 588 -10.62 -20.75 -2.76
CA THR A 588 -11.86 -21.53 -2.74
C THR A 588 -11.62 -22.98 -3.13
N ARG A 589 -10.73 -23.26 -4.09
CA ARG A 589 -10.30 -24.63 -4.41
C ARG A 589 -9.62 -25.29 -3.21
N THR A 590 -8.76 -24.56 -2.50
CA THR A 590 -8.10 -25.06 -1.30
C THR A 590 -9.10 -25.38 -0.20
N LEU A 591 -10.11 -24.53 0.01
CA LEU A 591 -11.20 -24.78 0.95
C LEU A 591 -12.03 -26.01 0.57
N ALA A 592 -12.40 -26.14 -0.71
CA ALA A 592 -13.14 -27.30 -1.21
C ALA A 592 -12.37 -28.60 -0.96
N LYS A 593 -11.05 -28.60 -1.23
CA LYS A 593 -10.19 -29.76 -0.95
C LYS A 593 -10.13 -30.11 0.54
N ILE A 594 -9.99 -29.12 1.43
CA ILE A 594 -10.02 -29.35 2.88
C ILE A 594 -11.35 -29.98 3.31
N LYS A 595 -12.48 -29.56 2.72
CA LYS A 595 -13.81 -30.12 3.00
C LYS A 595 -13.95 -31.54 2.46
N GLU A 596 -13.41 -31.81 1.29
CA GLU A 596 -13.38 -33.15 0.69
C GLU A 596 -12.53 -34.12 1.52
N ASP A 597 -11.33 -33.71 1.95
CA ASP A 597 -10.45 -34.49 2.81
C ASP A 597 -11.11 -34.79 4.17
N ALA A 598 -12.02 -33.91 4.63
CA ALA A 598 -12.86 -34.11 5.81
C ALA A 598 -14.11 -34.99 5.55
N GLY A 599 -14.25 -35.56 4.36
CA GLY A 599 -15.38 -36.43 3.95
C GLY A 599 -16.66 -35.67 3.56
N LYS A 600 -16.64 -34.34 3.50
CA LYS A 600 -17.82 -33.49 3.23
C LYS A 600 -17.93 -33.12 1.74
N ILE A 601 -18.10 -34.15 0.90
CA ILE A 601 -18.12 -34.01 -0.57
C ILE A 601 -19.22 -33.04 -1.05
N SER A 602 -20.41 -33.07 -0.43
CA SER A 602 -21.49 -32.15 -0.82
C SER A 602 -21.13 -30.68 -0.57
N GLU A 603 -20.56 -30.36 0.61
CA GLU A 603 -20.13 -28.99 0.93
C GLU A 603 -19.01 -28.53 -0.02
N ALA A 604 -18.04 -29.42 -0.32
CA ALA A 604 -16.96 -29.12 -1.25
C ALA A 604 -17.46 -28.79 -2.67
N ALA A 605 -18.43 -29.58 -3.17
CA ALA A 605 -19.05 -29.37 -4.47
C ALA A 605 -19.81 -28.04 -4.53
N ASP A 606 -20.63 -27.73 -3.52
CA ASP A 606 -21.42 -26.50 -3.48
C ASP A 606 -20.52 -25.24 -3.42
N ILE A 607 -19.45 -25.27 -2.61
CA ILE A 607 -18.48 -24.16 -2.50
C ILE A 607 -17.77 -23.88 -3.82
N LEU A 608 -17.34 -24.93 -4.54
CA LEU A 608 -16.61 -24.74 -5.79
C LEU A 608 -17.55 -24.31 -6.93
N GLN A 609 -18.82 -24.72 -6.90
CA GLN A 609 -19.84 -24.35 -7.89
C GLN A 609 -20.28 -22.88 -7.83
N GLU A 610 -20.19 -22.23 -6.66
CA GLU A 610 -20.49 -20.78 -6.54
C GLU A 610 -19.57 -19.91 -7.41
N LEU A 611 -18.41 -20.42 -7.82
CA LEU A 611 -17.47 -19.70 -8.68
C LEU A 611 -17.78 -19.91 -10.17
N GLN A 612 -18.17 -18.82 -10.83
CA GLN A 612 -18.32 -18.76 -12.29
C GLN A 612 -16.99 -18.39 -12.97
N VAL A 613 -16.00 -19.29 -12.88
CA VAL A 613 -14.63 -19.09 -13.41
C VAL A 613 -14.58 -18.79 -14.91
N GLU A 614 -15.62 -19.17 -15.66
CA GLU A 614 -15.77 -18.86 -17.08
C GLU A 614 -15.84 -17.35 -17.37
N THR A 615 -16.32 -16.56 -16.40
CA THR A 615 -16.49 -15.10 -16.54
C THR A 615 -15.21 -14.30 -16.26
N PHE A 616 -14.18 -14.92 -15.69
CA PHE A 616 -12.98 -14.20 -15.22
C PHE A 616 -12.08 -13.81 -16.39
N GLY A 617 -11.92 -12.52 -16.66
CA GLY A 617 -11.13 -12.05 -17.81
C GLY A 617 -9.64 -12.33 -17.69
N SER A 618 -9.12 -12.33 -16.46
CA SER A 618 -7.68 -12.31 -16.18
C SER A 618 -7.04 -13.70 -16.00
N MET A 619 -7.85 -14.74 -15.87
CA MET A 619 -7.38 -16.12 -15.64
C MET A 619 -6.98 -16.81 -16.94
N GLU A 620 -5.87 -17.56 -16.92
CA GLU A 620 -5.41 -18.32 -18.07
C GLU A 620 -6.45 -19.38 -18.49
N ARG A 621 -6.66 -19.56 -19.80
CA ARG A 621 -7.65 -20.53 -20.31
C ARG A 621 -7.42 -21.95 -19.77
N LYS A 622 -6.17 -22.36 -19.62
CA LYS A 622 -5.80 -23.67 -19.07
C LYS A 622 -6.23 -23.83 -17.61
N GLU A 623 -5.99 -22.82 -16.78
CA GLU A 623 -6.41 -22.82 -15.36
C GLU A 623 -7.94 -22.82 -15.25
N LYS A 624 -8.65 -22.06 -16.09
CA LYS A 624 -10.13 -22.07 -16.13
C LYS A 624 -10.68 -23.46 -16.40
N VAL A 625 -10.16 -24.14 -17.41
CA VAL A 625 -10.64 -25.48 -17.77
C VAL A 625 -10.35 -26.46 -16.65
N ASP A 626 -9.16 -26.44 -16.03
CA ASP A 626 -8.87 -27.30 -14.88
C ASP A 626 -9.85 -27.08 -13.70
N PHE A 627 -10.25 -25.83 -13.42
CA PHE A 627 -11.30 -25.53 -12.44
C PHE A 627 -12.66 -26.11 -12.82
N ILE A 628 -13.07 -26.00 -14.08
CA ILE A 628 -14.34 -26.55 -14.57
C ILE A 628 -14.33 -28.09 -14.46
N LEU A 629 -13.21 -28.74 -14.77
CA LEU A 629 -13.06 -30.19 -14.61
C LEU A 629 -13.13 -30.63 -13.15
N GLU A 630 -12.55 -29.85 -12.24
CA GLU A 630 -12.66 -30.11 -10.80
C GLU A 630 -14.11 -29.97 -10.30
N GLN A 631 -14.85 -28.97 -10.81
CA GLN A 631 -16.29 -28.84 -10.54
C GLN A 631 -17.07 -30.06 -11.05
N MET A 632 -16.78 -30.55 -12.26
CA MET A 632 -17.39 -31.77 -12.79
C MET A 632 -17.11 -33.00 -11.91
N ARG A 633 -15.85 -33.20 -11.49
CA ARG A 633 -15.45 -34.32 -10.63
C ARG A 633 -16.21 -34.32 -9.30
N LEU A 634 -16.31 -33.17 -8.64
CA LEU A 634 -17.03 -33.05 -7.37
C LEU A 634 -18.55 -33.25 -7.54
N CYS A 635 -19.14 -32.81 -8.66
CA CYS A 635 -20.55 -33.09 -8.98
C CYS A 635 -20.80 -34.58 -9.18
N LEU A 636 -19.92 -35.28 -9.91
CA LEU A 636 -19.99 -36.73 -10.10
C LEU A 636 -19.85 -37.47 -8.76
N ALA A 637 -18.91 -37.05 -7.90
CA ALA A 637 -18.77 -37.60 -6.56
C ALA A 637 -20.01 -37.37 -5.67
N LYS A 638 -20.73 -36.26 -5.87
CA LYS A 638 -22.04 -35.95 -5.24
C LYS A 638 -23.20 -36.71 -5.90
N LYS A 639 -22.97 -37.42 -7.02
CA LYS A 639 -23.99 -38.06 -7.88
C LYS A 639 -25.01 -37.08 -8.47
N ASP A 640 -24.58 -35.84 -8.73
CA ASP A 640 -25.39 -34.82 -9.41
C ASP A 640 -25.06 -34.79 -10.92
N TYR A 641 -25.65 -35.74 -11.64
CA TYR A 641 -25.39 -35.94 -13.08
C TYR A 641 -25.94 -34.79 -13.94
N ILE A 642 -27.11 -34.23 -13.57
CA ILE A 642 -27.74 -33.13 -14.30
C ILE A 642 -26.83 -31.90 -14.29
N ARG A 643 -26.30 -31.52 -13.11
CA ARG A 643 -25.36 -30.38 -13.05
C ARG A 643 -24.05 -30.67 -13.75
N THR A 644 -23.54 -31.91 -13.67
CA THR A 644 -22.32 -32.31 -14.40
C THR A 644 -22.48 -32.09 -15.91
N GLN A 645 -23.64 -32.46 -16.47
CA GLN A 645 -23.97 -32.25 -17.89
C GLN A 645 -24.10 -30.76 -18.27
N ILE A 646 -24.56 -29.92 -17.35
CA ILE A 646 -24.61 -28.46 -17.57
C ILE A 646 -23.19 -27.86 -17.56
N ILE A 647 -22.33 -28.33 -16.65
CA ILE A 647 -20.95 -27.84 -16.50
C ILE A 647 -20.09 -28.30 -17.69
N SER A 648 -20.28 -29.52 -18.20
CA SER A 648 -19.51 -30.02 -19.35
C SER A 648 -19.69 -29.15 -20.60
N LYS A 649 -20.89 -28.61 -20.83
CA LYS A 649 -21.19 -27.68 -21.94
C LYS A 649 -20.43 -26.35 -21.86
N LYS A 650 -19.83 -26.00 -20.71
CA LYS A 650 -19.00 -24.80 -20.56
C LYS A 650 -17.61 -24.94 -21.18
N VAL A 651 -17.16 -26.17 -21.45
CA VAL A 651 -15.85 -26.44 -22.06
C VAL A 651 -16.02 -26.59 -23.57
N SER A 652 -15.27 -25.81 -24.36
CA SER A 652 -15.31 -25.93 -25.83
C SER A 652 -14.34 -27.01 -26.31
N ASN A 653 -14.81 -27.92 -27.17
CA ASN A 653 -13.98 -28.97 -27.75
C ASN A 653 -12.75 -28.43 -28.52
N LYS A 654 -12.84 -27.22 -29.10
CA LYS A 654 -11.73 -26.57 -29.81
C LYS A 654 -10.53 -26.26 -28.90
N PHE A 655 -10.76 -26.07 -27.60
CA PHE A 655 -9.69 -25.79 -26.63
C PHE A 655 -8.67 -26.94 -26.55
N PHE A 656 -9.12 -28.17 -26.76
CA PHE A 656 -8.28 -29.37 -26.65
C PHE A 656 -7.41 -29.63 -27.90
N GLU A 657 -7.51 -28.78 -28.94
CA GLU A 657 -6.66 -28.82 -30.13
C GLU A 657 -5.38 -27.98 -29.96
N GLU A 658 -5.30 -27.13 -28.93
CA GLU A 658 -4.15 -26.27 -28.63
C GLU A 658 -2.95 -27.07 -28.05
N GLN A 659 -1.70 -26.64 -28.33
CA GLN A 659 -0.50 -27.30 -27.80
C GLN A 659 -0.41 -27.17 -26.26
N GLY A 660 -0.28 -28.29 -25.54
CA GLY A 660 -0.09 -28.32 -24.09
C GLY A 660 -1.36 -28.53 -23.23
N THR A 661 -2.51 -28.84 -23.85
CA THR A 661 -3.80 -29.13 -23.16
C THR A 661 -4.16 -30.61 -23.10
N MET A 662 -3.26 -31.51 -23.55
CA MET A 662 -3.52 -32.96 -23.67
C MET A 662 -3.93 -33.63 -22.35
N ASP A 663 -3.30 -33.29 -21.24
CA ASP A 663 -3.63 -33.86 -19.93
C ASP A 663 -5.06 -33.51 -19.49
N LEU A 664 -5.51 -32.28 -19.80
CA LEU A 664 -6.87 -31.82 -19.51
C LEU A 664 -7.89 -32.48 -20.43
N LYS A 665 -7.52 -32.72 -21.70
CA LYS A 665 -8.36 -33.47 -22.66
C LYS A 665 -8.67 -34.87 -22.14
N LEU A 666 -7.64 -35.58 -21.65
CA LEU A 666 -7.80 -36.91 -21.08
C LEU A 666 -8.71 -36.90 -19.84
N LYS A 667 -8.48 -35.98 -18.90
CA LYS A 667 -9.34 -35.82 -17.71
C LYS A 667 -10.79 -35.52 -18.09
N PHE A 668 -11.03 -34.62 -19.05
CA PHE A 668 -12.38 -34.25 -19.50
C PHE A 668 -13.15 -35.45 -20.04
N TYR A 669 -12.57 -36.19 -20.99
CA TYR A 669 -13.25 -37.34 -21.58
C TYR A 669 -13.44 -38.50 -20.59
N GLN A 670 -12.54 -38.67 -19.63
CA GLN A 670 -12.74 -39.64 -18.54
C GLN A 670 -13.98 -39.31 -17.70
N LEU A 671 -14.15 -38.04 -17.31
CA LEU A 671 -15.33 -37.60 -16.55
C LEU A 671 -16.62 -37.68 -17.39
N MET A 672 -16.54 -37.41 -18.70
CA MET A 672 -17.67 -37.57 -19.62
C MET A 672 -18.09 -39.04 -19.78
N ILE A 673 -17.11 -39.96 -19.86
CA ILE A 673 -17.41 -41.40 -19.88
C ILE A 673 -18.17 -41.82 -18.62
N GLU A 674 -17.72 -41.38 -17.44
CA GLU A 674 -18.41 -41.68 -16.17
C GLU A 674 -19.84 -41.11 -16.13
N LEU A 675 -20.07 -39.93 -16.71
CA LEU A 675 -21.39 -39.32 -16.84
C LEU A 675 -22.30 -40.13 -17.77
N ASP A 676 -21.84 -40.44 -18.98
CA ASP A 676 -22.65 -41.13 -19.99
C ASP A 676 -22.86 -42.61 -19.66
N GLU A 677 -21.96 -43.22 -18.87
CA GLU A 677 -22.16 -44.56 -18.31
C GLU A 677 -23.39 -44.63 -17.41
N HIS A 678 -23.72 -43.53 -16.71
CA HIS A 678 -24.96 -43.44 -15.94
C HIS A 678 -26.19 -43.21 -16.82
N GLU A 679 -26.08 -42.38 -17.87
CA GLU A 679 -27.18 -42.13 -18.82
C GLU A 679 -27.48 -43.34 -19.73
N GLY A 680 -26.51 -44.24 -19.93
CA GLY A 680 -26.63 -45.40 -20.82
C GLY A 680 -26.38 -45.08 -22.29
N SER A 681 -25.77 -43.92 -22.59
CA SER A 681 -25.53 -43.41 -23.94
C SER A 681 -24.28 -44.04 -24.57
N TYR A 682 -24.39 -45.31 -25.01
CA TYR A 682 -23.24 -46.08 -25.55
C TYR A 682 -22.53 -45.42 -26.74
N LEU A 683 -23.26 -44.74 -27.61
CA LEU A 683 -22.69 -44.03 -28.77
C LEU A 683 -21.77 -42.88 -28.34
N GLU A 684 -22.17 -42.07 -27.35
CA GLU A 684 -21.38 -40.95 -26.84
C GLU A 684 -20.14 -41.45 -26.08
N ILE A 685 -20.27 -42.51 -25.28
CA ILE A 685 -19.13 -43.18 -24.64
C ILE A 685 -18.10 -43.62 -25.71
N SER A 686 -18.55 -44.21 -26.81
CA SER A 686 -17.66 -44.60 -27.92
C SER A 686 -16.96 -43.38 -28.55
N LYS A 687 -17.68 -42.28 -28.80
CA LYS A 687 -17.12 -41.02 -29.29
C LYS A 687 -16.07 -40.44 -28.32
N HIS A 688 -16.29 -40.52 -27.02
CA HIS A 688 -15.34 -40.07 -26.00
C HIS A 688 -14.06 -40.93 -25.95
N TYR A 689 -14.18 -42.26 -25.98
CA TYR A 689 -13.02 -43.14 -26.10
C TYR A 689 -12.26 -42.93 -27.41
N ARG A 690 -12.96 -42.60 -28.51
CA ARG A 690 -12.32 -42.26 -29.78
C ARG A 690 -11.52 -40.96 -29.67
N ALA A 691 -12.06 -39.94 -29.01
CA ALA A 691 -11.33 -38.68 -28.77
C ALA A 691 -10.09 -38.88 -27.89
N ILE A 692 -10.13 -39.82 -26.92
CA ILE A 692 -8.97 -40.25 -26.14
C ILE A 692 -7.94 -40.94 -27.06
N TYR A 693 -8.37 -41.91 -27.87
CA TYR A 693 -7.51 -42.63 -28.81
C TYR A 693 -6.84 -41.71 -29.85
N GLU A 694 -7.53 -40.68 -30.33
CA GLU A 694 -6.98 -39.73 -31.31
C GLU A 694 -5.86 -38.85 -30.73
N THR A 695 -5.69 -38.83 -29.40
CA THR A 695 -4.69 -38.01 -28.68
C THR A 695 -3.26 -38.54 -28.87
N PRO A 696 -2.28 -37.68 -29.27
CA PRO A 696 -0.91 -38.11 -29.60
C PRO A 696 -0.19 -38.93 -28.52
N GLN A 697 -0.27 -38.52 -27.25
CA GLN A 697 0.35 -39.25 -26.11
C GLN A 697 -0.18 -40.68 -25.95
N ILE A 698 -1.46 -40.91 -26.30
CA ILE A 698 -2.07 -42.24 -26.26
C ILE A 698 -1.64 -43.06 -27.46
N LYS A 699 -1.51 -42.46 -28.66
CA LYS A 699 -0.99 -43.13 -29.86
C LYS A 699 0.46 -43.59 -29.72
N GLU A 700 1.29 -42.86 -28.97
CA GLU A 700 2.68 -43.24 -28.69
C GLU A 700 2.76 -44.44 -27.72
N ASN A 701 1.81 -44.57 -26.79
CA ASN A 701 1.75 -45.67 -25.84
C ASN A 701 0.92 -46.85 -26.39
N LYS A 702 1.61 -47.88 -26.90
CA LYS A 702 0.99 -49.06 -27.54
C LYS A 702 -0.07 -49.75 -26.68
N ASP A 703 0.08 -49.80 -25.36
CA ASP A 703 -0.87 -50.51 -24.50
C ASP A 703 -2.14 -49.69 -24.27
N LYS A 704 -2.00 -48.39 -23.95
CA LYS A 704 -3.14 -47.47 -23.79
C LYS A 704 -3.90 -47.25 -25.08
N MET A 705 -3.20 -47.21 -26.22
CA MET A 705 -3.81 -47.14 -27.55
C MET A 705 -4.72 -48.35 -27.81
N LYS A 706 -4.20 -49.57 -27.57
CA LYS A 706 -4.98 -50.80 -27.75
C LYS A 706 -6.18 -50.84 -26.82
N GLU A 707 -6.03 -50.44 -25.57
CA GLU A 707 -7.13 -50.38 -24.60
C GLU A 707 -8.23 -49.41 -25.02
N ALA A 708 -7.88 -48.18 -25.40
CA ALA A 708 -8.85 -47.19 -25.87
C ALA A 708 -9.59 -47.68 -27.13
N LEU A 709 -8.86 -48.25 -28.09
CA LEU A 709 -9.44 -48.76 -29.35
C LEU A 709 -10.39 -49.95 -29.12
N LYS A 710 -10.08 -50.85 -28.17
CA LYS A 710 -11.01 -51.90 -27.74
C LYS A 710 -12.31 -51.29 -27.21
N CYS A 711 -12.22 -50.32 -26.30
CA CYS A 711 -13.39 -49.67 -25.72
C CYS A 711 -14.25 -48.97 -26.78
N VAL A 712 -13.64 -48.30 -27.77
CA VAL A 712 -14.37 -47.71 -28.91
C VAL A 712 -15.22 -48.76 -29.61
N VAL A 713 -14.62 -49.89 -30.00
CA VAL A 713 -15.31 -50.97 -30.72
C VAL A 713 -16.44 -51.56 -29.87
N LEU A 714 -16.20 -51.83 -28.59
CA LEU A 714 -17.19 -52.46 -27.73
C LEU A 714 -18.41 -51.56 -27.49
N TYR A 715 -18.20 -50.28 -27.15
CA TYR A 715 -19.31 -49.35 -26.95
C TYR A 715 -20.03 -49.00 -28.25
N LEU A 716 -19.34 -49.05 -29.40
CA LEU A 716 -19.95 -48.82 -30.70
C LEU A 716 -20.86 -49.98 -31.15
N VAL A 717 -20.45 -51.21 -30.84
CA VAL A 717 -21.27 -52.41 -31.06
C VAL A 717 -22.45 -52.46 -30.09
N LEU A 718 -22.31 -51.95 -28.86
CA LEU A 718 -23.41 -51.85 -27.90
C LEU A 718 -24.43 -50.75 -28.25
N ALA A 719 -24.04 -49.75 -29.04
CA ALA A 719 -24.94 -48.67 -29.42
C ALA A 719 -26.04 -49.15 -30.38
N PRO A 720 -27.31 -48.74 -30.18
CA PRO A 720 -28.41 -49.06 -31.10
C PRO A 720 -28.16 -48.44 -32.48
N TYR A 721 -28.82 -48.97 -33.50
CA TYR A 721 -28.68 -48.44 -34.86
C TYR A 721 -29.16 -46.98 -34.93
N ASP A 722 -28.27 -46.11 -35.39
CA ASP A 722 -28.55 -44.73 -35.76
C ASP A 722 -27.66 -44.36 -36.97
N ASN A 723 -28.07 -43.36 -37.74
CA ASN A 723 -27.29 -42.91 -38.90
C ASN A 723 -25.87 -42.49 -38.51
N GLU A 724 -25.69 -41.86 -37.33
CA GLU A 724 -24.36 -41.51 -36.83
C GLU A 724 -23.57 -42.72 -36.37
N GLN A 725 -24.23 -43.71 -35.75
CA GLN A 725 -23.60 -44.95 -35.30
C GLN A 725 -23.08 -45.77 -36.48
N SER A 726 -23.88 -45.88 -37.55
CA SER A 726 -23.52 -46.58 -38.79
C SER A 726 -22.31 -45.92 -39.47
N ASP A 727 -22.34 -44.59 -39.64
CA ASP A 727 -21.21 -43.85 -40.20
C ASP A 727 -19.94 -43.98 -39.34
N LEU A 728 -20.08 -43.94 -38.01
CA LEU A 728 -18.96 -44.10 -37.09
C LEU A 728 -18.36 -45.51 -37.16
N ILE A 729 -19.19 -46.55 -37.30
CA ILE A 729 -18.77 -47.95 -37.52
C ILE A 729 -17.94 -48.07 -38.79
N HIS A 730 -18.39 -47.49 -39.90
CA HIS A 730 -17.67 -47.56 -41.17
C HIS A 730 -16.34 -46.81 -41.10
N ARG A 731 -16.30 -45.64 -40.44
CA ARG A 731 -15.04 -44.89 -40.22
C ARG A 731 -14.05 -45.64 -39.32
N VAL A 732 -14.52 -46.29 -38.26
CA VAL A 732 -13.65 -47.08 -37.36
C VAL A 732 -13.12 -48.32 -38.11
N LYS A 733 -13.93 -48.98 -38.94
CA LYS A 733 -13.52 -50.15 -39.74
C LYS A 733 -12.31 -49.89 -40.66
N GLU A 734 -12.16 -48.67 -41.14
CA GLU A 734 -11.05 -48.25 -42.02
C GLU A 734 -9.74 -47.95 -41.27
N ASP A 735 -9.76 -47.93 -39.92
CA ASP A 735 -8.57 -47.65 -39.11
C ASP A 735 -7.56 -48.82 -39.18
N LYS A 736 -6.36 -48.52 -39.68
CA LYS A 736 -5.26 -49.49 -39.83
C LYS A 736 -4.79 -50.07 -38.49
N ASN A 737 -4.97 -49.36 -37.37
CA ASN A 737 -4.54 -49.85 -36.06
C ASN A 737 -5.39 -51.02 -35.54
N LEU A 738 -6.58 -51.26 -36.12
CA LEU A 738 -7.38 -52.46 -35.85
C LEU A 738 -6.72 -53.76 -36.32
N GLU A 739 -5.74 -53.70 -37.23
CA GLU A 739 -4.96 -54.87 -37.63
C GLU A 739 -4.18 -55.47 -36.44
N GLN A 740 -3.87 -54.65 -35.43
CA GLN A 740 -3.23 -55.10 -34.19
C GLN A 740 -4.21 -55.76 -33.20
N LEU A 741 -5.51 -55.74 -33.49
CA LEU A 741 -6.62 -56.28 -32.68
C LEU A 741 -7.58 -57.12 -33.56
N PRO A 742 -7.12 -58.27 -34.10
CA PRO A 742 -7.88 -59.04 -35.10
C PRO A 742 -9.27 -59.49 -34.61
N VAL A 743 -9.39 -59.87 -33.35
CA VAL A 743 -10.66 -60.33 -32.74
C VAL A 743 -11.71 -59.21 -32.68
N TYR A 744 -11.30 -57.99 -32.33
CA TYR A 744 -12.20 -56.83 -32.27
C TYR A 744 -12.57 -56.33 -33.68
N ARG A 745 -11.65 -56.44 -34.64
CA ARG A 745 -11.92 -56.17 -36.05
C ARG A 745 -12.97 -57.13 -36.61
N ASP A 746 -12.85 -58.42 -36.32
CA ASP A 746 -13.78 -59.44 -36.80
C ASP A 746 -15.15 -59.30 -36.13
N LEU A 747 -15.19 -58.96 -34.83
CA LEU A 747 -16.43 -58.56 -34.15
C LEU A 747 -17.12 -57.39 -34.85
N LEU A 748 -16.38 -56.32 -35.16
CA LEU A 748 -16.94 -55.15 -35.85
C LEU A 748 -17.40 -55.48 -37.29
N LYS A 749 -16.72 -56.41 -37.98
CA LYS A 749 -17.18 -56.89 -39.31
C LYS A 749 -18.56 -57.53 -39.23
N CYS A 750 -18.83 -58.37 -38.23
CA CYS A 750 -20.13 -59.03 -38.06
C CYS A 750 -21.30 -58.05 -38.05
N PHE A 751 -21.12 -56.86 -37.46
CA PHE A 751 -22.16 -55.82 -37.39
C PHE A 751 -22.19 -54.88 -38.62
N THR A 752 -21.24 -55.01 -39.55
CA THR A 752 -21.20 -54.22 -40.81
C THR A 752 -21.65 -55.01 -42.04
N THR A 753 -21.59 -56.34 -41.98
CA THR A 753 -22.01 -57.21 -43.06
C THR A 753 -23.51 -57.39 -43.02
N PRO A 754 -24.21 -57.47 -44.17
CA PRO A 754 -25.64 -57.78 -44.22
C PRO A 754 -25.97 -59.25 -43.86
N GLU A 755 -25.02 -59.97 -43.27
CA GLU A 755 -25.15 -61.38 -42.88
C GLU A 755 -25.74 -61.49 -41.46
N LEU A 756 -26.65 -62.44 -41.27
CA LEU A 756 -27.33 -62.66 -39.98
C LEU A 756 -26.33 -63.17 -38.91
N ILE A 757 -26.32 -62.52 -37.74
CA ILE A 757 -25.38 -62.84 -36.66
C ILE A 757 -25.98 -63.92 -35.74
N GLN A 758 -25.55 -65.18 -35.83
CA GLN A 758 -26.01 -66.21 -34.89
C GLN A 758 -25.42 -66.02 -33.48
N TRP A 759 -26.26 -65.76 -32.48
CA TRP A 759 -25.84 -65.55 -31.08
C TRP A 759 -24.95 -66.68 -30.52
N LYS A 760 -25.29 -67.95 -30.79
CA LYS A 760 -24.51 -69.11 -30.34
C LYS A 760 -23.09 -69.13 -30.92
N LEU A 761 -22.93 -68.75 -32.19
CA LEU A 761 -21.65 -68.72 -32.88
C LEU A 761 -20.81 -67.52 -32.42
N LEU A 762 -21.44 -66.37 -32.17
CA LEU A 762 -20.80 -65.18 -31.61
C LEU A 762 -20.27 -65.45 -30.19
N CYS A 763 -21.07 -66.11 -29.34
CA CYS A 763 -20.62 -66.55 -28.02
C CYS A 763 -19.40 -67.49 -28.09
N GLN A 764 -19.45 -68.51 -28.96
CA GLN A 764 -18.33 -69.47 -29.10
C GLN A 764 -17.02 -68.80 -29.54
N ASN A 765 -17.10 -67.78 -30.40
CA ASN A 765 -15.92 -67.16 -31.00
C ASN A 765 -15.36 -65.98 -30.19
N PHE A 766 -16.20 -65.23 -29.46
CA PHE A 766 -15.80 -63.96 -28.86
C PHE A 766 -15.99 -63.89 -27.33
N GLU A 767 -16.81 -64.75 -26.71
CA GLU A 767 -17.18 -64.61 -25.29
C GLU A 767 -15.98 -64.74 -24.33
N ALA A 768 -15.08 -65.70 -24.57
CA ALA A 768 -13.90 -65.91 -23.73
C ALA A 768 -12.94 -64.71 -23.78
N GLU A 769 -12.76 -64.11 -24.96
CA GLU A 769 -11.87 -62.96 -25.14
C GLU A 769 -12.47 -61.67 -24.59
N LEU A 770 -13.79 -61.48 -24.72
CA LEU A 770 -14.49 -60.29 -24.22
C LEU A 770 -14.66 -60.26 -22.70
N LYS A 771 -14.86 -61.42 -22.06
CA LYS A 771 -15.13 -61.51 -20.60
C LYS A 771 -13.89 -61.75 -19.75
N THR A 772 -12.97 -62.61 -20.20
CA THR A 772 -11.79 -63.04 -19.41
C THR A 772 -10.46 -62.55 -19.98
N GLY A 773 -10.42 -62.16 -21.26
CA GLY A 773 -9.20 -61.71 -21.94
C GLY A 773 -8.16 -62.82 -22.13
N SER A 774 -7.07 -62.51 -22.83
CA SER A 774 -5.95 -63.42 -23.09
C SER A 774 -4.62 -62.83 -22.63
N ALA A 775 -3.55 -63.64 -22.51
CA ALA A 775 -2.23 -63.17 -22.09
C ALA A 775 -1.64 -62.09 -23.02
N ALA A 776 -2.07 -62.04 -24.28
CA ALA A 776 -1.68 -61.03 -25.27
C ALA A 776 -2.65 -59.83 -25.33
N SER A 777 -3.82 -59.94 -24.71
CA SER A 777 -4.92 -58.98 -24.79
C SER A 777 -5.72 -58.98 -23.48
N PRO A 778 -5.34 -58.16 -22.48
CA PRO A 778 -6.04 -58.10 -21.21
C PRO A 778 -7.52 -57.74 -21.36
N PRO A 779 -8.40 -58.22 -20.47
CA PRO A 779 -9.83 -57.92 -20.52
C PRO A 779 -10.10 -56.45 -20.25
N THR A 780 -11.04 -55.87 -20.99
CA THR A 780 -11.54 -54.51 -20.74
C THR A 780 -12.55 -54.49 -19.61
N HIS A 781 -12.72 -53.35 -18.95
CA HIS A 781 -13.73 -53.15 -17.89
C HIS A 781 -15.19 -53.27 -18.38
N VAL A 782 -15.44 -53.19 -19.69
CA VAL A 782 -16.78 -53.08 -20.30
C VAL A 782 -17.72 -54.25 -19.96
N PHE A 783 -17.24 -55.50 -20.00
CA PHE A 783 -18.03 -56.72 -19.76
C PHE A 783 -17.64 -57.47 -18.48
N ASN A 784 -17.11 -56.75 -17.48
CA ASN A 784 -16.67 -57.37 -16.24
C ASN A 784 -17.87 -57.93 -15.45
N LEU A 785 -17.98 -59.26 -15.36
CA LEU A 785 -19.06 -59.97 -14.66
C LEU A 785 -19.13 -59.71 -13.15
N LYS A 786 -18.08 -59.14 -12.55
CA LYS A 786 -18.08 -58.76 -11.13
C LYS A 786 -18.85 -57.45 -10.87
N GLN A 787 -19.18 -56.70 -11.92
CA GLN A 787 -19.92 -55.45 -11.83
C GLN A 787 -21.31 -55.62 -12.45
N GLU A 788 -22.35 -55.13 -11.77
CA GLU A 788 -23.75 -55.22 -12.20
C GLU A 788 -23.97 -54.59 -13.60
N ASN A 789 -23.26 -53.50 -13.89
CA ASN A 789 -23.26 -52.84 -15.20
C ASN A 789 -22.70 -53.72 -16.33
N GLY A 790 -21.71 -54.59 -16.04
CA GLY A 790 -21.13 -55.50 -17.03
C GLY A 790 -22.09 -56.61 -17.45
N VAL A 791 -22.92 -57.08 -16.50
CA VAL A 791 -23.99 -58.06 -16.76
C VAL A 791 -25.09 -57.42 -17.63
N LYS A 792 -25.48 -56.19 -17.31
CA LYS A 792 -26.45 -55.41 -18.11
C LYS A 792 -25.96 -55.19 -19.55
N ARG A 793 -24.72 -54.73 -19.74
CA ARG A 793 -24.13 -54.52 -21.08
C ARG A 793 -24.06 -55.81 -21.90
N TRP A 794 -23.83 -56.96 -21.25
CA TRP A 794 -23.86 -58.25 -21.95
C TRP A 794 -25.29 -58.63 -22.41
N ALA A 795 -26.31 -58.29 -21.64
CA ALA A 795 -27.70 -58.43 -22.04
C ALA A 795 -28.06 -57.45 -23.19
N ASP A 796 -27.59 -56.21 -23.12
CA ASP A 796 -27.80 -55.22 -24.19
C ASP A 796 -27.13 -55.65 -25.50
N LEU A 797 -25.92 -56.25 -25.43
CA LEU A 797 -25.27 -56.85 -26.60
C LEU A 797 -26.13 -57.97 -27.21
N LYS A 798 -26.76 -58.80 -26.38
CA LYS A 798 -27.67 -59.85 -26.83
C LYS A 798 -28.88 -59.25 -27.56
N SER A 799 -29.51 -58.24 -26.98
CA SER A 799 -30.61 -57.50 -27.62
C SER A 799 -30.16 -56.88 -28.95
N ARG A 800 -28.95 -56.32 -29.01
CA ARG A 800 -28.40 -55.72 -30.23
C ARG A 800 -28.13 -56.74 -31.34
N VAL A 801 -27.70 -57.95 -30.97
CA VAL A 801 -27.57 -59.06 -31.93
C VAL A 801 -28.95 -59.48 -32.46
N VAL A 802 -30.00 -59.45 -31.63
CA VAL A 802 -31.38 -59.71 -32.07
C VAL A 802 -31.84 -58.71 -33.13
N GLU A 803 -31.43 -57.44 -33.08
CA GLU A 803 -31.71 -56.44 -34.12
C GLU A 803 -31.16 -56.84 -35.51
N HIS A 804 -30.09 -57.64 -35.56
CA HIS A 804 -29.44 -58.13 -36.78
C HIS A 804 -29.84 -59.59 -37.13
N VAL A 805 -30.79 -60.20 -36.41
CA VAL A 805 -31.19 -61.60 -36.59
C VAL A 805 -32.64 -61.72 -37.07
N SER A 806 -32.86 -62.75 -37.89
CA SER A 806 -34.13 -63.23 -38.39
C SER A 806 -34.86 -64.09 -37.34
N LEU A 807 -36.13 -63.74 -37.05
CA LEU A 807 -37.32 -64.59 -36.81
C LEU A 807 -37.25 -65.93 -36.05
N ASP A 808 -36.33 -66.13 -35.11
CA ASP A 808 -36.37 -67.36 -34.26
C ASP A 808 -37.21 -67.21 -32.98
N TYR A 809 -37.68 -66.01 -32.63
CA TYR A 809 -38.58 -65.77 -31.48
C TYR A 809 -39.74 -64.84 -31.89
N ILE A 810 -40.90 -65.42 -32.20
CA ILE A 810 -42.05 -64.71 -32.80
C ILE A 810 -42.56 -63.57 -31.89
N ASP A 811 -42.64 -63.77 -30.58
CA ASP A 811 -43.28 -62.82 -29.66
C ASP A 811 -42.43 -61.57 -29.39
N GLU A 812 -41.11 -61.70 -29.20
CA GLU A 812 -40.21 -60.55 -28.96
C GLU A 812 -39.90 -59.75 -30.25
N THR A 813 -39.96 -60.43 -31.42
CA THR A 813 -39.70 -59.78 -32.72
C THR A 813 -40.85 -58.85 -33.14
N GLU A 814 -42.10 -59.18 -32.77
CA GLU A 814 -43.26 -58.34 -33.07
C GLU A 814 -43.24 -57.02 -32.29
N GLU A 815 -42.94 -57.08 -30.98
CA GLU A 815 -42.81 -55.90 -30.12
C GLU A 815 -41.66 -55.00 -30.57
N PHE A 816 -40.55 -55.59 -31.00
CA PHE A 816 -39.39 -54.85 -31.54
C PHE A 816 -39.67 -54.19 -32.90
N LEU A 817 -40.27 -54.91 -33.87
CA LEU A 817 -40.65 -54.33 -35.17
C LEU A 817 -41.68 -53.20 -35.00
N SER A 818 -42.62 -53.35 -34.07
CA SER A 818 -43.56 -52.29 -33.71
C SER A 818 -42.83 -51.05 -33.19
N THR A 819 -41.82 -51.24 -32.33
CA THR A 819 -41.00 -50.15 -31.79
C THR A 819 -40.17 -49.44 -32.88
N LEU A 820 -39.62 -50.18 -33.85
CA LEU A 820 -38.89 -49.60 -34.99
C LEU A 820 -39.78 -48.81 -35.96
N VAL A 821 -41.04 -49.25 -36.14
CA VAL A 821 -42.03 -48.53 -36.96
C VAL A 821 -42.53 -47.27 -36.24
N VAL A 822 -42.77 -47.35 -34.91
CA VAL A 822 -43.13 -46.20 -34.08
C VAL A 822 -41.98 -45.18 -33.99
N GLY A 823 -40.73 -45.65 -33.91
CA GLY A 823 -39.51 -44.84 -33.91
C GLY A 823 -39.15 -44.23 -35.26
N GLY A 824 -39.87 -44.56 -36.33
CA GLY A 824 -39.66 -44.01 -37.68
C GLY A 824 -38.43 -44.56 -38.42
N THR A 825 -37.74 -45.56 -37.88
CA THR A 825 -36.55 -46.18 -38.48
C THR A 825 -36.93 -47.06 -39.68
N VAL A 826 -38.12 -47.67 -39.65
CA VAL A 826 -38.66 -48.48 -40.76
C VAL A 826 -40.08 -48.00 -41.08
N ALA A 827 -40.32 -47.57 -42.32
CA ALA A 827 -41.66 -47.19 -42.75
C ALA A 827 -42.45 -48.44 -43.19
N ALA A 828 -43.53 -48.74 -42.48
CA ALA A 828 -44.43 -49.83 -42.80
C ALA A 828 -45.80 -49.29 -43.21
N LYS A 829 -46.32 -49.76 -44.35
CA LYS A 829 -47.69 -49.48 -44.79
C LYS A 829 -48.51 -50.75 -44.69
N MET A 830 -49.59 -50.71 -43.92
CA MET A 830 -50.48 -51.85 -43.75
C MET A 830 -51.67 -51.74 -44.70
N ASP A 831 -51.84 -52.73 -45.57
CA ASP A 831 -53.09 -52.91 -46.30
C ASP A 831 -54.05 -53.75 -45.44
N ARG A 832 -55.03 -53.07 -44.85
CA ARG A 832 -56.00 -53.68 -43.91
C ARG A 832 -56.94 -54.68 -44.58
N LEU A 833 -57.23 -54.53 -45.87
CA LEU A 833 -58.15 -55.43 -46.58
C LEU A 833 -57.44 -56.70 -47.05
N ALA A 834 -56.16 -56.59 -47.39
CA ALA A 834 -55.33 -57.73 -47.80
C ALA A 834 -54.64 -58.45 -46.63
N GLY A 835 -54.55 -57.83 -45.44
CA GLY A 835 -53.86 -58.38 -44.27
C GLY A 835 -52.33 -58.43 -44.43
N VAL A 836 -51.77 -57.60 -45.31
CA VAL A 836 -50.33 -57.59 -45.62
C VAL A 836 -49.72 -56.28 -45.15
N VAL A 837 -48.61 -56.38 -44.40
CA VAL A 837 -47.77 -55.24 -44.02
C VAL A 837 -46.61 -55.15 -45.01
N GLN A 838 -46.53 -54.03 -45.71
CA GLN A 838 -45.49 -53.78 -46.71
C GLN A 838 -44.50 -52.75 -46.19
N PHE A 839 -43.25 -53.18 -45.99
CA PHE A 839 -42.15 -52.32 -45.59
C PHE A 839 -41.56 -51.60 -46.81
N ALA A 840 -41.44 -50.28 -46.75
CA ALA A 840 -40.98 -49.45 -47.86
C ALA A 840 -39.95 -48.41 -47.39
N GLN A 841 -39.08 -47.95 -48.29
CA GLN A 841 -38.18 -46.83 -48.01
C GLN A 841 -38.95 -45.49 -48.02
N HIS A 842 -38.52 -44.56 -47.18
CA HIS A 842 -39.09 -43.21 -47.12
C HIS A 842 -38.84 -42.48 -48.44
N LYS A 843 -39.88 -42.13 -49.19
CA LYS A 843 -39.78 -41.28 -50.39
C LYS A 843 -39.73 -39.81 -49.98
N ASP A 844 -38.96 -38.99 -50.70
CA ASP A 844 -38.89 -37.54 -50.47
C ASP A 844 -40.25 -36.89 -50.78
N PRO A 845 -40.69 -35.83 -50.07
CA PRO A 845 -41.99 -35.18 -50.33
C PRO A 845 -42.17 -34.70 -51.78
N SER A 846 -41.06 -34.34 -52.44
CA SER A 846 -41.02 -33.96 -53.86
C SER A 846 -41.34 -35.15 -54.77
N ASP A 847 -40.85 -36.34 -54.46
CA ASP A 847 -41.13 -37.56 -55.22
C ASP A 847 -42.58 -38.01 -55.03
N ILE A 848 -43.12 -37.86 -53.81
CA ILE A 848 -44.53 -38.11 -53.53
C ILE A 848 -45.41 -37.15 -54.34
N LEU A 849 -45.06 -35.87 -54.41
CA LEU A 849 -45.76 -34.86 -55.20
C LEU A 849 -45.70 -35.16 -56.71
N ASN A 850 -44.55 -35.61 -57.22
CA ASN A 850 -44.39 -36.01 -58.62
C ASN A 850 -45.24 -37.24 -58.96
N ASP A 851 -45.25 -38.27 -58.10
CA ASP A 851 -46.10 -39.46 -58.24
C ASP A 851 -47.58 -39.07 -58.21
N TRP A 852 -47.97 -38.13 -57.35
CA TRP A 852 -49.34 -37.62 -57.27
C TRP A 852 -49.73 -36.84 -58.52
N ALA A 853 -48.86 -35.96 -59.01
CA ALA A 853 -49.07 -35.20 -60.24
C ALA A 853 -49.19 -36.11 -61.47
N ALA A 854 -48.35 -37.15 -61.56
CA ALA A 854 -48.44 -38.15 -62.61
C ALA A 854 -49.77 -38.92 -62.57
N SER A 855 -50.21 -39.32 -61.37
CA SER A 855 -51.48 -40.03 -61.15
C SER A 855 -52.69 -39.14 -61.48
N LEU A 856 -52.66 -37.86 -61.09
CA LEU A 856 -53.68 -36.87 -61.43
C LEU A 856 -53.72 -36.60 -62.94
N GLY A 857 -52.56 -36.56 -63.60
CA GLY A 857 -52.45 -36.45 -65.05
C GLY A 857 -53.10 -37.64 -65.77
N GLN A 858 -52.87 -38.87 -65.29
CA GLN A 858 -53.53 -40.07 -65.83
C GLN A 858 -55.05 -40.03 -65.61
N LEU A 859 -55.50 -39.64 -64.42
CA LEU A 859 -56.92 -39.53 -64.09
C LEU A 859 -57.63 -38.48 -64.96
N MET A 860 -57.03 -37.30 -65.14
CA MET A 860 -57.57 -36.25 -66.02
C MET A 860 -57.55 -36.68 -67.48
N GLY A 861 -56.54 -37.45 -67.90
CA GLY A 861 -56.50 -38.07 -69.23
C GLY A 861 -57.66 -39.03 -69.46
N LEU A 862 -57.95 -39.89 -68.48
CA LEU A 862 -59.11 -40.79 -68.51
C LEU A 862 -60.42 -40.00 -68.52
N LEU A 863 -60.57 -38.99 -67.66
CA LEU A 863 -61.77 -38.15 -67.60
C LEU A 863 -62.02 -37.42 -68.93
N ASN A 864 -60.98 -36.83 -69.53
CA ASN A 864 -61.07 -36.19 -70.84
C ASN A 864 -61.41 -37.18 -71.95
N LYS A 865 -60.85 -38.40 -71.91
CA LYS A 865 -61.18 -39.44 -72.87
C LYS A 865 -62.64 -39.88 -72.74
N THR A 866 -63.13 -40.06 -71.51
CA THR A 866 -64.54 -40.38 -71.24
C THR A 866 -65.45 -39.24 -71.68
N ASN A 867 -65.12 -37.98 -71.38
CA ASN A 867 -65.88 -36.82 -71.79
C ASN A 867 -65.89 -36.64 -73.33
N HIS A 868 -64.76 -36.90 -74.00
CA HIS A 868 -64.67 -36.90 -75.46
C HIS A 868 -65.54 -38.01 -76.07
N LEU A 869 -65.54 -39.20 -75.48
CA LEU A 869 -66.41 -40.31 -75.92
C LEU A 869 -67.89 -39.96 -75.72
N ILE A 870 -68.26 -39.36 -74.58
CA ILE A 870 -69.64 -38.90 -74.31
C ILE A 870 -70.06 -37.81 -75.31
N ASN A 871 -69.24 -36.77 -75.51
CA ASN A 871 -69.53 -35.70 -76.49
C ASN A 871 -69.63 -36.24 -77.93
N LYS A 872 -68.80 -37.24 -78.28
CA LYS A 872 -68.87 -37.91 -79.57
C LYS A 872 -70.19 -38.68 -79.72
N GLU A 873 -70.64 -39.36 -78.68
CA GLU A 873 -71.95 -40.03 -78.63
C GLU A 873 -73.08 -39.00 -78.79
N GLU A 874 -73.04 -37.87 -78.05
CA GLU A 874 -74.04 -36.80 -78.13
C GLU A 874 -74.11 -36.15 -79.51
N MET A 875 -72.97 -35.88 -80.16
CA MET A 875 -72.91 -35.32 -81.52
C MET A 875 -73.49 -36.27 -82.58
N ILE A 876 -73.32 -37.59 -82.39
CA ILE A 876 -73.89 -38.60 -83.29
C ILE A 876 -75.41 -38.70 -83.10
N HIS A 877 -75.91 -38.54 -81.87
CA HIS A 877 -77.34 -38.63 -81.58
C HIS A 877 -78.15 -37.36 -81.84
N PHE A 878 -77.53 -36.19 -82.05
CA PHE A 878 -78.20 -34.93 -82.40
C PHE A 878 -78.40 -34.68 -83.91
N LEU A 879 -77.92 -35.58 -84.78
CA LEU A 879 -78.08 -35.50 -86.25
C LEU A 879 -79.22 -36.38 -86.80
N HIS A 880 -80.15 -36.82 -85.95
CA HIS A 880 -81.36 -37.54 -86.34
C HIS A 880 -82.64 -36.90 -85.80
#